data_AF-A0A1C6JZ29-F1
#
_entry.id   AF-A0A1C6JZ29-F1
#
_cell.length_a   1.000
_cell.length_b   1.000
_cell.length_c   1.000
_cell.angle_alpha   90.00
_cell.angle_beta   90.00
_cell.angle_gamma   90.00
#
_symmetry.space_group_name_H-M   'P 1'
#
loop_
_entity.id
_entity.type
_entity.pdbx_description
1 polymer ?
#
loop_
_entity_poly.entity_id
_entity_poly.type
_entity_poly.pdbx_seq_one_letter_code
_entity_poly.pdbx_strand_id
1 'polypeptide(L)'
;MLYKENYEDKIYSLNKTVPGQTQDLSQAIQKTLENNGGVGMLTGYYDQNLSILSVSNLLLHSTGHTFDSFMKQTKGSLKNFFYGKDISILDRDRFLQLHGAGEAQILTADGTVNNVRLYKEDATDEAGRQIWIMSVQVNWDHVNLALINEAICSGFWYFDCDENSEIVNANWSHEFRKMLGYHDTLDFPNKLESWSDLLHPQDKERVMMQLQAAIADKTNQVKYQVEYRMRMKDHQYQWFRASAEVIRRLDGSASRIAGIFINIDAEKKEIMQAQKSAAFHRAFTKTDLCEYYVNLEANTFDTFKVEPSLMTVFEQSHTWDELIRHFVDSYVVETDKKAVSAFYDRGYIAEKLKGLETELSLECRITLKGEERWVRNVIIRGEIEDSEYAMIFLRDITEAKVESARHLQMAADNASMEQLIQSIVRLVDRFVVCDLENDRYEFYNLNGQMIYKPLGFYHDFQMQVLEKYKTLEPLEAIDILIAPENIRENLKSENDIYKFEYCSLDEKTYKIASYIPLEWKNGKLEKVLLASMDVTQEKKAEIESRQALKEAYRSAENANRAKTEFLSNMSHDIRTPMNAIVGLTAIAGANIESQDRVIECLSKITESSRHLLGLINEVLDMARIESGKMTLAQEDFNLSELVDNLITLTRPVLDEHKHNFDIHINHIEHEDVCGDSLRIQQVFVNLMSNAIKYTPDGGNITFSIEEKPNGFSELGCYEFTIEDNGIGMSPEFQKIMFDPFSRADDHRTTRVQGTGLGMAISRNIVNLMNGNIKVDSTLHKGTKITVTIYLELQEKEKEKDENLMNLPVLVVDDDKTCCESTVATLKEIGITGEWVLSGREAVERCYARHELKNDYFAVILDWKMPDMDGIETARQIRKRIGKEITIIVLTSYEFSEIEEDAKAAGVDAFIAKPLFRSRLTATLRQFVSDKKEKTARNYLENLSEADYTGKRILLVEDNELNREIAVEILQMTGAEVETAENGKIAVEKVEVSPKDRYDLIFMDIQMPVLNGYQATAAIRSLPGEKGELPIVAMTANAFAEDVQLAKNTGMNGHIAKPLDMNKLSDVLKKWL
;
A
#
# COMPACT_ATOMS: atom_id res chain seq x y z
N MET A 1 -41.09 -21.26 -23.40
CA MET A 1 -41.86 -21.65 -24.60
C MET A 1 -42.33 -20.36 -25.23
N LEU A 2 -41.55 -19.85 -26.22
CA LEU A 2 -41.76 -18.68 -27.10
C LEU A 2 -40.43 -17.94 -27.26
N TYR A 3 -39.58 -18.41 -28.18
CA TYR A 3 -39.09 -17.66 -29.33
C TYR A 3 -38.41 -18.69 -30.24
N LYS A 4 -39.18 -19.12 -31.25
CA LYS A 4 -38.70 -19.82 -32.43
C LYS A 4 -38.29 -18.74 -33.42
N GLU A 5 -37.00 -18.56 -33.67
CA GLU A 5 -36.53 -18.21 -35.01
C GLU A 5 -35.37 -19.14 -35.36
N ASN A 6 -35.50 -19.79 -36.51
CA ASN A 6 -34.63 -20.85 -37.00
C ASN A 6 -33.25 -20.29 -37.37
N TYR A 7 -32.19 -20.69 -36.66
CA TYR A 7 -30.82 -20.56 -37.15
C TYR A 7 -30.27 -21.95 -37.49
N GLU A 8 -30.25 -22.27 -38.79
CA GLU A 8 -29.41 -23.36 -39.33
C GLU A 8 -27.95 -22.93 -39.26
N ASP A 9 -27.08 -23.71 -38.64
CA ASP A 9 -25.63 -23.46 -38.66
C ASP A 9 -25.08 -23.77 -40.07
N LYS A 10 -24.93 -22.73 -40.89
CA LYS A 10 -24.36 -22.82 -42.24
C LYS A 10 -22.83 -22.78 -42.15
N ILE A 11 -22.17 -23.83 -42.66
CA ILE A 11 -20.73 -23.79 -42.93
C ILE A 11 -20.53 -23.03 -44.25
N TYR A 12 -19.86 -21.88 -44.18
CA TYR A 12 -19.55 -21.10 -45.36
C TYR A 12 -18.25 -21.62 -45.98
N SER A 13 -18.33 -22.09 -47.23
CA SER A 13 -17.19 -22.62 -48.02
C SER A 13 -16.90 -21.72 -49.21
N LEU A 14 -15.61 -21.57 -49.53
CA LEU A 14 -15.16 -20.87 -50.74
C LEU A 14 -15.57 -21.59 -52.05
N ASN A 15 -15.90 -22.89 -52.03
CA ASN A 15 -16.36 -23.65 -53.18
C ASN A 15 -17.77 -24.22 -52.95
N LYS A 16 -18.72 -23.87 -53.83
CA LYS A 16 -20.18 -24.04 -53.70
C LYS A 16 -20.71 -25.51 -53.77
N THR A 17 -20.16 -26.45 -53.03
CA THR A 17 -20.74 -27.81 -52.89
C THR A 17 -20.45 -28.41 -51.52
N VAL A 18 -21.49 -28.79 -50.78
CA VAL A 18 -21.44 -29.70 -49.62
C VAL A 18 -22.53 -30.77 -49.83
N PRO A 19 -22.23 -32.09 -49.85
CA PRO A 19 -23.23 -33.16 -49.90
C PRO A 19 -23.71 -33.59 -48.50
N GLY A 20 -24.93 -34.15 -48.45
CA GLY A 20 -25.80 -34.17 -47.26
C GLY A 20 -25.44 -35.12 -46.11
N GLN A 21 -25.67 -34.62 -44.90
CA GLN A 21 -25.74 -35.37 -43.65
C GLN A 21 -27.22 -35.52 -43.22
N THR A 22 -27.61 -36.70 -42.72
CA THR A 22 -28.98 -37.00 -42.28
C THR A 22 -29.33 -36.32 -40.95
N GLN A 23 -30.61 -35.95 -40.83
CA GLN A 23 -31.17 -35.03 -39.84
C GLN A 23 -31.01 -35.47 -38.37
N ASP A 24 -31.04 -36.78 -38.08
CA ASP A 24 -30.88 -37.31 -36.72
C ASP A 24 -29.42 -37.25 -36.21
N LEU A 25 -28.43 -37.34 -37.10
CA LEU A 25 -27.01 -37.28 -36.74
C LEU A 25 -26.56 -35.85 -36.45
N SER A 26 -27.03 -34.88 -37.26
CA SER A 26 -26.81 -33.45 -37.02
C SER A 26 -27.48 -32.97 -35.73
N GLN A 27 -28.67 -33.50 -35.39
CA GLN A 27 -29.35 -33.17 -34.12
C GLN A 27 -28.63 -33.74 -32.89
N ALA A 28 -28.02 -34.93 -32.97
CA ALA A 28 -27.24 -35.48 -31.86
C ALA A 28 -25.93 -34.72 -31.61
N ILE A 29 -25.26 -34.27 -32.67
CA ILE A 29 -24.00 -33.50 -32.60
C ILE A 29 -24.26 -32.08 -32.06
N GLN A 30 -25.31 -31.41 -32.53
CA GLN A 30 -25.70 -30.06 -32.11
C GLN A 30 -26.10 -30.01 -30.63
N LYS A 31 -26.83 -31.02 -30.15
CA LYS A 31 -27.27 -31.13 -28.74
C LYS A 31 -26.12 -31.43 -27.76
N THR A 32 -25.00 -31.94 -28.26
CA THR A 32 -23.79 -32.21 -27.46
C THR A 32 -22.88 -30.99 -27.39
N LEU A 33 -22.86 -30.16 -28.45
CA LEU A 33 -22.13 -28.88 -28.52
C LEU A 33 -22.78 -27.77 -27.68
N GLU A 34 -24.12 -27.69 -27.69
CA GLU A 34 -24.90 -26.71 -26.91
C GLU A 34 -24.74 -26.85 -25.39
N ASN A 35 -24.33 -28.03 -24.90
CA ASN A 35 -24.22 -28.30 -23.47
C ASN A 35 -22.78 -28.31 -22.93
N ASN A 36 -21.75 -28.09 -23.75
CA ASN A 36 -20.34 -28.25 -23.33
C ASN A 36 -19.34 -27.19 -23.85
N GLY A 37 -19.80 -26.06 -24.40
CA GLY A 37 -18.99 -24.83 -24.56
C GLY A 37 -17.95 -24.81 -25.69
N GLY A 38 -18.34 -25.08 -26.94
CA GLY A 38 -17.50 -24.83 -28.14
C GLY A 38 -17.91 -23.55 -28.90
N VAL A 39 -16.95 -22.76 -29.39
CA VAL A 39 -17.20 -21.41 -29.97
C VAL A 39 -17.06 -21.37 -31.51
N GLY A 40 -16.51 -22.40 -32.16
CA GLY A 40 -16.63 -22.60 -33.61
C GLY A 40 -15.42 -23.29 -34.25
N MET A 41 -15.41 -23.42 -35.58
CA MET A 41 -14.39 -24.18 -36.33
C MET A 41 -13.91 -23.45 -37.60
N LEU A 42 -12.65 -23.68 -37.94
CA LEU A 42 -11.98 -23.29 -39.18
C LEU A 42 -11.39 -24.52 -39.86
N THR A 43 -11.44 -24.57 -41.18
CA THR A 43 -10.68 -25.55 -41.98
C THR A 43 -9.90 -24.86 -43.07
N GLY A 44 -8.81 -25.48 -43.54
CA GLY A 44 -8.01 -24.90 -44.62
C GLY A 44 -6.89 -25.77 -45.14
N TYR A 45 -6.12 -25.24 -46.09
CA TYR A 45 -5.05 -25.96 -46.78
C TYR A 45 -3.67 -25.66 -46.19
N TYR A 46 -2.77 -26.64 -46.26
CA TYR A 46 -1.34 -26.49 -45.97
C TYR A 46 -0.57 -25.85 -47.13
N ASP A 47 -1.03 -24.70 -47.63
CA ASP A 47 -0.28 -23.87 -48.58
C ASP A 47 0.60 -22.85 -47.83
N GLN A 48 1.40 -22.06 -48.56
CA GLN A 48 2.31 -21.08 -47.94
C GLN A 48 1.58 -20.01 -47.12
N ASN A 49 0.30 -19.79 -47.38
CA ASN A 49 -0.52 -18.79 -46.71
C ASN A 49 -1.45 -19.38 -45.65
N LEU A 50 -1.45 -20.70 -45.44
CA LEU A 50 -2.44 -21.39 -44.59
C LEU A 50 -3.87 -20.92 -44.93
N SER A 51 -4.25 -21.06 -46.21
CA SER A 51 -5.53 -20.55 -46.71
C SER A 51 -6.73 -21.18 -46.00
N ILE A 52 -7.67 -20.34 -45.55
CA ILE A 52 -8.92 -20.76 -44.91
C ILE A 52 -9.88 -21.22 -46.00
N LEU A 53 -10.41 -22.44 -45.88
CA LEU A 53 -11.41 -23.04 -46.77
C LEU A 53 -12.83 -22.78 -46.29
N SER A 54 -13.07 -22.95 -44.99
CA SER A 54 -14.38 -22.73 -44.38
C SER A 54 -14.29 -22.21 -42.95
N VAL A 55 -15.32 -21.47 -42.55
CA VAL A 55 -15.51 -20.99 -41.17
C VAL A 55 -16.95 -21.24 -40.74
N SER A 56 -17.14 -21.62 -39.47
CA SER A 56 -18.49 -21.80 -38.91
C SER A 56 -19.15 -20.47 -38.58
N ASN A 57 -20.47 -20.40 -38.70
CA ASN A 57 -21.23 -19.19 -38.39
C ASN A 57 -21.12 -18.82 -36.89
N LEU A 58 -20.98 -19.83 -36.04
CA LEU A 58 -20.76 -19.68 -34.60
C LEU A 58 -19.46 -18.91 -34.27
N LEU A 59 -18.38 -19.16 -35.01
CA LEU A 59 -17.10 -18.45 -34.81
C LEU A 59 -17.20 -16.99 -35.25
N LEU A 60 -17.88 -16.75 -36.37
CA LEU A 60 -18.12 -15.39 -36.89
C LEU A 60 -18.94 -14.56 -35.89
N HIS A 61 -20.03 -15.10 -35.39
CA HIS A 61 -20.90 -14.42 -34.44
C HIS A 61 -20.19 -14.11 -33.11
N SER A 62 -19.46 -15.08 -32.55
CA SER A 62 -18.72 -14.92 -31.29
C SER A 62 -17.54 -13.96 -31.37
N THR A 63 -17.00 -13.74 -32.57
CA THR A 63 -15.94 -12.77 -32.83
C THR A 63 -16.47 -11.45 -33.40
N GLY A 64 -17.80 -11.26 -33.48
CA GLY A 64 -18.44 -10.05 -33.99
C GLY A 64 -18.33 -9.83 -35.49
N HIS A 65 -17.82 -10.81 -36.25
CA HIS A 65 -17.63 -10.71 -37.70
C HIS A 65 -18.85 -11.17 -38.49
N THR A 66 -19.10 -10.52 -39.64
CA THR A 66 -19.80 -11.15 -40.77
C THR A 66 -18.80 -11.94 -41.62
N PHE A 67 -19.24 -12.90 -42.43
CA PHE A 67 -18.33 -13.65 -43.31
C PHE A 67 -17.50 -12.73 -44.21
N ASP A 68 -18.11 -11.69 -44.78
CA ASP A 68 -17.41 -10.72 -45.64
C ASP A 68 -16.39 -9.87 -44.84
N SER A 69 -16.73 -9.45 -43.62
CA SER A 69 -15.83 -8.72 -42.73
C SER A 69 -14.64 -9.59 -42.30
N PHE A 70 -14.91 -10.84 -41.92
CA PHE A 70 -13.90 -11.83 -41.56
C PHE A 70 -12.92 -12.10 -42.72
N MET A 71 -13.44 -12.29 -43.93
CA MET A 71 -12.61 -12.52 -45.11
C MET A 71 -11.81 -11.28 -45.51
N LYS A 72 -12.36 -10.08 -45.30
CA LYS A 72 -11.64 -8.81 -45.54
C LYS A 72 -10.49 -8.61 -44.55
N GLN A 73 -10.69 -8.96 -43.27
CA GLN A 73 -9.66 -8.87 -42.24
C GLN A 73 -8.56 -9.93 -42.42
N THR A 74 -8.97 -11.19 -42.56
CA THR A 74 -8.02 -12.30 -42.68
C THR A 74 -7.36 -12.38 -44.07
N LYS A 75 -7.95 -11.73 -45.07
CA LYS A 75 -7.60 -11.89 -46.49
C LYS A 75 -7.60 -13.36 -46.93
N GLY A 76 -8.41 -14.20 -46.28
CA GLY A 76 -8.49 -15.64 -46.51
C GLY A 76 -7.31 -16.46 -45.97
N SER A 77 -6.45 -15.89 -45.13
CA SER A 77 -5.29 -16.57 -44.54
C SER A 77 -5.45 -16.70 -43.03
N LEU A 78 -5.19 -17.90 -42.50
CA LEU A 78 -5.17 -18.15 -41.05
C LEU A 78 -4.12 -17.28 -40.34
N LYS A 79 -3.06 -16.87 -41.03
CA LYS A 79 -1.98 -16.06 -40.44
C LYS A 79 -2.44 -14.69 -39.95
N ASN A 80 -3.47 -14.14 -40.60
CA ASN A 80 -4.02 -12.83 -40.29
C ASN A 80 -5.19 -12.90 -39.30
N PHE A 81 -5.51 -14.10 -38.80
CA PHE A 81 -6.57 -14.29 -37.81
C PHE A 81 -6.04 -14.13 -36.36
N PHE A 82 -4.77 -14.43 -36.12
CA PHE A 82 -4.12 -14.30 -34.82
C PHE A 82 -3.52 -12.90 -34.61
N TYR A 83 -3.51 -12.45 -33.35
CA TYR A 83 -2.98 -11.16 -32.90
C TYR A 83 -1.60 -11.33 -32.24
N GLY A 84 -0.63 -10.44 -32.53
CA GLY A 84 0.73 -10.44 -31.96
C GLY A 84 1.87 -10.60 -32.98
N LYS A 85 3.12 -10.28 -32.58
CA LYS A 85 4.31 -10.30 -33.45
C LYS A 85 5.04 -11.66 -33.53
N ASP A 86 4.75 -12.62 -32.67
CA ASP A 86 5.37 -13.96 -32.70
C ASP A 86 4.58 -14.96 -33.58
N ILE A 87 4.60 -14.72 -34.89
CA ILE A 87 3.92 -15.52 -35.92
C ILE A 87 4.72 -16.81 -36.28
N SER A 88 5.68 -17.22 -35.45
CA SER A 88 6.56 -18.37 -35.74
C SER A 88 5.82 -19.72 -35.74
N ILE A 89 4.68 -19.81 -35.05
CA ILE A 89 3.80 -21.00 -35.03
C ILE A 89 3.04 -21.21 -36.35
N LEU A 90 2.90 -20.15 -37.16
CA LEU A 90 2.19 -20.15 -38.44
C LEU A 90 3.14 -20.27 -39.64
N ASP A 91 4.43 -20.54 -39.40
CA ASP A 91 5.30 -21.07 -40.43
C ASP A 91 4.76 -22.42 -40.91
N ARG A 92 4.69 -22.64 -42.22
CA ARG A 92 3.99 -23.79 -42.80
C ARG A 92 4.56 -25.12 -42.31
N ASP A 93 5.89 -25.23 -42.25
CA ASP A 93 6.55 -26.49 -41.94
C ASP A 93 6.53 -26.78 -40.43
N ARG A 94 6.49 -25.73 -39.59
CA ARG A 94 6.22 -25.85 -38.14
C ARG A 94 4.74 -26.17 -37.87
N PHE A 95 3.82 -25.48 -38.52
CA PHE A 95 2.37 -25.64 -38.33
C PHE A 95 1.88 -27.04 -38.73
N LEU A 96 2.49 -27.64 -39.75
CA LEU A 96 2.25 -29.02 -40.15
C LEU A 96 2.58 -30.03 -39.04
N GLN A 97 3.55 -29.73 -38.16
CA GLN A 97 3.99 -30.63 -37.08
C GLN A 97 3.18 -30.48 -35.79
N LEU A 98 2.37 -29.44 -35.65
CA LEU A 98 1.58 -29.18 -34.44
C LEU A 98 0.32 -30.04 -34.44
N HIS A 99 0.04 -30.75 -33.35
CA HIS A 99 -1.21 -31.50 -33.18
C HIS A 99 -1.72 -31.35 -31.75
N GLY A 100 -3.04 -31.30 -31.58
CA GLY A 100 -3.69 -31.21 -30.27
C GLY A 100 -3.99 -29.78 -29.82
N ALA A 101 -4.04 -29.57 -28.50
CA ALA A 101 -4.48 -28.32 -27.89
C ALA A 101 -3.37 -27.25 -27.84
N GLY A 102 -3.73 -26.00 -28.10
CA GLY A 102 -2.86 -24.82 -27.96
C GLY A 102 -3.64 -23.60 -27.53
N GLU A 103 -2.94 -22.48 -27.33
CA GLU A 103 -3.53 -21.20 -26.89
C GLU A 103 -3.00 -20.08 -27.80
N ALA A 104 -3.85 -19.12 -28.10
CA ALA A 104 -3.49 -17.97 -28.93
C ALA A 104 -4.40 -16.77 -28.67
N GLN A 105 -3.98 -15.62 -29.17
CA GLN A 105 -4.79 -14.40 -29.18
C GLN A 105 -5.40 -14.19 -30.56
N ILE A 106 -6.71 -13.93 -30.64
CA ILE A 106 -7.41 -13.58 -31.87
C ILE A 106 -8.00 -12.18 -31.76
N LEU A 107 -8.13 -11.50 -32.89
CA LEU A 107 -8.75 -10.17 -32.95
C LEU A 107 -10.22 -10.31 -33.33
N THR A 108 -11.13 -9.76 -32.53
CA THR A 108 -12.55 -9.64 -32.87
C THR A 108 -12.84 -8.42 -33.73
N ALA A 109 -14.05 -8.32 -34.27
CA ALA A 109 -14.43 -7.30 -35.26
C ALA A 109 -14.41 -5.86 -34.74
N ASP A 110 -14.55 -5.68 -33.44
CA ASP A 110 -14.44 -4.42 -32.70
C ASP A 110 -12.98 -4.07 -32.32
N GLY A 111 -12.01 -4.91 -32.70
CA GLY A 111 -10.60 -4.71 -32.37
C GLY A 111 -10.19 -5.23 -31.00
N THR A 112 -11.09 -5.88 -30.26
CA THR A 112 -10.77 -6.52 -28.98
C THR A 112 -9.88 -7.76 -29.21
N VAL A 113 -8.89 -7.94 -28.35
CA VAL A 113 -7.99 -9.10 -28.38
C VAL A 113 -8.51 -10.13 -27.39
N ASN A 114 -8.95 -11.28 -27.91
CA ASN A 114 -9.46 -12.37 -27.08
C ASN A 114 -8.45 -13.51 -27.00
N ASN A 115 -8.17 -13.97 -25.77
CA ASN A 115 -7.43 -15.20 -25.55
C ASN A 115 -8.36 -16.40 -25.85
N VAL A 116 -7.90 -17.29 -26.72
CA VAL A 116 -8.66 -18.47 -27.15
C VAL A 116 -7.83 -19.74 -27.03
N ARG A 117 -8.51 -20.82 -26.67
CA ARG A 117 -7.97 -22.16 -26.76
C ARG A 117 -8.27 -22.73 -28.13
N LEU A 118 -7.26 -23.37 -28.71
CA LEU A 118 -7.33 -24.00 -30.02
C LEU A 118 -7.17 -25.52 -29.87
N TYR A 119 -7.81 -26.27 -30.74
CA TYR A 119 -7.46 -27.68 -30.94
C TYR A 119 -7.33 -27.95 -32.43
N LYS A 120 -6.18 -28.46 -32.85
CA LYS A 120 -5.85 -28.66 -34.27
C LYS A 120 -5.58 -30.12 -34.59
N GLU A 121 -6.18 -30.58 -35.70
CA GLU A 121 -6.02 -31.92 -36.26
C GLU A 121 -5.92 -31.88 -37.79
N ASP A 122 -5.47 -33.00 -38.37
CA ASP A 122 -5.31 -33.16 -39.82
C ASP A 122 -6.39 -34.06 -40.42
N ALA A 123 -6.83 -33.72 -41.63
CA ALA A 123 -7.77 -34.53 -42.40
C ALA A 123 -7.43 -34.50 -43.89
N THR A 124 -8.25 -35.15 -44.72
CA THR A 124 -8.10 -35.19 -46.18
C THR A 124 -9.41 -34.77 -46.85
N ASP A 125 -9.35 -33.93 -47.89
CA ASP A 125 -10.53 -33.52 -48.67
C ASP A 125 -10.98 -34.59 -49.69
N GLU A 126 -12.12 -34.36 -50.35
CA GLU A 126 -12.71 -35.30 -51.34
C GLU A 126 -11.79 -35.59 -52.55
N ALA A 127 -10.79 -34.72 -52.79
CA ALA A 127 -9.80 -34.88 -53.85
C ALA A 127 -8.49 -35.54 -53.35
N GLY A 128 -8.43 -35.98 -52.09
CA GLY A 128 -7.28 -36.65 -51.50
C GLY A 128 -6.17 -35.69 -51.02
N ARG A 129 -6.45 -34.39 -50.86
CA ARG A 129 -5.47 -33.40 -50.40
C ARG A 129 -5.54 -33.22 -48.89
N GLN A 130 -4.39 -33.08 -48.24
CA GLN A 130 -4.30 -32.86 -46.79
C GLN A 130 -4.79 -31.46 -46.42
N ILE A 131 -5.65 -31.39 -45.41
CA ILE A 131 -6.25 -30.18 -44.85
C ILE A 131 -6.06 -30.15 -43.34
N TRP A 132 -6.04 -28.95 -42.76
CA TRP A 132 -6.08 -28.76 -41.31
C TRP A 132 -7.50 -28.41 -40.86
N ILE A 133 -7.85 -28.86 -39.66
CA ILE A 133 -9.09 -28.54 -38.97
C ILE A 133 -8.72 -27.96 -37.61
N MET A 134 -9.29 -26.81 -37.26
CA MET A 134 -9.03 -26.11 -36.01
C MET A 134 -10.32 -25.70 -35.34
N SER A 135 -10.52 -26.13 -34.09
CA SER A 135 -11.58 -25.58 -33.23
C SER A 135 -11.05 -24.43 -32.39
N VAL A 136 -11.93 -23.47 -32.10
CA VAL A 136 -11.61 -22.26 -31.32
C VAL A 136 -12.61 -22.14 -30.16
N GLN A 137 -12.11 -21.87 -28.95
CA GLN A 137 -12.90 -21.71 -27.73
C GLN A 137 -12.50 -20.43 -26.99
N VAL A 138 -13.46 -19.53 -26.77
CA VAL A 138 -13.30 -18.38 -25.86
C VAL A 138 -13.60 -18.87 -24.44
N ASN A 139 -12.62 -18.79 -23.54
CA ASN A 139 -12.78 -19.21 -22.16
C ASN A 139 -12.70 -17.99 -21.25
N TRP A 140 -13.84 -17.40 -20.90
CA TRP A 140 -13.93 -16.19 -20.07
C TRP A 140 -13.35 -16.39 -18.67
N ASP A 141 -13.47 -17.58 -18.09
CA ASP A 141 -12.83 -17.90 -16.80
C ASP A 141 -11.31 -17.86 -16.92
N HIS A 142 -10.77 -18.28 -18.07
CA HIS A 142 -9.34 -18.23 -18.35
C HIS A 142 -8.86 -16.82 -18.74
N VAL A 143 -9.67 -16.02 -19.44
CA VAL A 143 -9.39 -14.60 -19.70
C VAL A 143 -9.34 -13.82 -18.39
N ASN A 144 -10.30 -14.04 -17.50
CA ASN A 144 -10.31 -13.43 -16.17
C ASN A 144 -9.12 -13.89 -15.33
N LEU A 145 -8.78 -15.19 -15.37
CA LEU A 145 -7.56 -15.70 -14.73
C LEU A 145 -6.28 -15.11 -15.34
N ALA A 146 -6.20 -14.92 -16.66
CA ALA A 146 -5.06 -14.30 -17.33
C ALA A 146 -4.92 -12.83 -16.94
N LEU A 147 -6.03 -12.06 -16.91
CA LEU A 147 -6.05 -10.67 -16.45
C LEU A 147 -5.66 -10.56 -14.96
N ILE A 148 -6.17 -11.46 -14.11
CA ILE A 148 -5.77 -11.52 -12.70
C ILE A 148 -4.27 -11.83 -12.61
N ASN A 149 -3.79 -12.83 -13.34
CA ASN A 149 -2.39 -13.24 -13.35
C ASN A 149 -1.46 -12.13 -13.86
N GLU A 150 -1.89 -11.35 -14.87
CA GLU A 150 -1.16 -10.18 -15.36
C GLU A 150 -1.14 -9.05 -14.32
N ALA A 151 -2.28 -8.78 -13.66
CA ALA A 151 -2.38 -7.79 -12.60
C ALA A 151 -1.53 -8.13 -11.37
N ILE A 152 -1.39 -9.41 -11.03
CA ILE A 152 -0.54 -9.88 -9.90
C ILE A 152 0.84 -10.35 -10.34
N CYS A 153 1.20 -10.20 -11.63
CA CYS A 153 2.47 -10.64 -12.22
C CYS A 153 2.84 -12.11 -11.89
N SER A 154 1.88 -13.03 -12.05
CA SER A 154 2.06 -14.46 -11.75
C SER A 154 1.87 -15.36 -12.98
N GLY A 155 2.49 -16.54 -12.95
CA GLY A 155 2.30 -17.59 -13.95
C GLY A 155 1.50 -18.75 -13.39
N PHE A 156 0.39 -19.11 -14.03
CA PHE A 156 -0.44 -20.25 -13.64
C PHE A 156 0.13 -21.59 -14.11
N TRP A 157 -0.11 -22.65 -13.34
CA TRP A 157 0.25 -24.02 -13.69
C TRP A 157 -0.71 -25.02 -13.07
N TYR A 158 -0.83 -26.20 -13.68
CA TYR A 158 -1.52 -27.31 -13.05
C TYR A 158 -0.97 -28.66 -13.51
N PHE A 159 -1.11 -29.67 -12.64
CA PHE A 159 -0.84 -31.06 -12.95
C PHE A 159 -2.13 -31.88 -12.83
N ASP A 160 -2.42 -32.69 -13.83
CA ASP A 160 -3.47 -33.70 -13.74
C ASP A 160 -2.88 -34.99 -13.17
N CYS A 161 -3.60 -35.59 -12.22
CA CYS A 161 -3.20 -36.82 -11.57
C CYS A 161 -4.13 -37.97 -11.96
N ASP A 162 -3.60 -39.17 -12.12
CA ASP A 162 -4.38 -40.38 -12.34
C ASP A 162 -5.08 -40.88 -11.05
N GLU A 163 -5.72 -42.04 -11.10
CA GLU A 163 -6.39 -42.65 -9.94
C GLU A 163 -5.42 -43.01 -8.79
N ASN A 164 -4.14 -43.20 -9.10
CA ASN A 164 -3.08 -43.47 -8.12
C ASN A 164 -2.44 -42.19 -7.56
N SER A 165 -2.95 -41.01 -7.95
CA SER A 165 -2.37 -39.70 -7.65
C SER A 165 -1.00 -39.45 -8.30
N GLU A 166 -0.65 -40.18 -9.36
CA GLU A 166 0.55 -39.93 -10.16
C GLU A 166 0.30 -38.82 -11.18
N ILE A 167 1.26 -37.91 -11.36
CA ILE A 167 1.16 -36.82 -12.34
C ILE A 167 1.26 -37.40 -13.75
N VAL A 168 0.20 -37.25 -14.54
CA VAL A 168 0.14 -37.74 -15.93
C VAL A 168 0.24 -36.63 -16.96
N ASN A 169 -0.22 -35.42 -16.62
CA ASN A 169 -0.05 -34.24 -17.46
C ASN A 169 0.46 -33.07 -16.63
N ALA A 170 1.40 -32.32 -17.21
CA ALA A 170 1.80 -31.03 -16.68
C ALA A 170 1.42 -29.92 -17.66
N ASN A 171 0.87 -28.84 -17.15
CA ASN A 171 0.53 -27.69 -17.96
C ASN A 171 1.09 -26.41 -17.32
N TRP A 172 1.68 -25.61 -18.19
CA TRP A 172 2.25 -24.32 -17.85
C TRP A 172 1.52 -23.24 -18.65
N SER A 173 1.21 -22.12 -18.02
CA SER A 173 0.64 -20.95 -18.72
C SER A 173 1.64 -20.31 -19.68
N HIS A 174 1.14 -19.52 -20.63
CA HIS A 174 1.97 -18.71 -21.52
C HIS A 174 2.74 -17.63 -20.74
N GLU A 175 2.11 -17.00 -19.75
CA GLU A 175 2.69 -15.98 -18.90
C GLU A 175 3.90 -16.52 -18.14
N PHE A 176 3.81 -17.74 -17.60
CA PHE A 176 4.94 -18.39 -16.94
C PHE A 176 6.13 -18.63 -17.89
N ARG A 177 5.88 -19.06 -19.13
CA ARG A 177 6.94 -19.23 -20.14
C ARG A 177 7.61 -17.90 -20.45
N LYS A 178 6.81 -16.87 -20.69
CA LYS A 178 7.29 -15.51 -20.97
C LYS A 178 8.10 -14.96 -19.81
N MET A 179 7.67 -15.19 -18.57
CA MET A 179 8.39 -14.83 -17.36
C MET A 179 9.79 -15.45 -17.32
N LEU A 180 9.94 -16.69 -17.80
CA LEU A 180 11.22 -17.39 -17.91
C LEU A 180 12.03 -17.05 -19.18
N GLY A 181 11.44 -16.31 -20.13
CA GLY A 181 12.03 -15.97 -21.44
C GLY A 181 11.79 -16.98 -22.58
N TYR A 182 10.96 -18.00 -22.34
CA TYR A 182 10.56 -19.00 -23.34
C TYR A 182 9.28 -18.57 -24.07
N HIS A 183 9.05 -19.09 -25.28
CA HIS A 183 7.99 -18.59 -26.17
C HIS A 183 6.77 -19.51 -26.19
N ASP A 184 6.96 -20.83 -26.27
CA ASP A 184 5.87 -21.78 -26.55
C ASP A 184 6.15 -23.19 -25.99
N THR A 185 5.31 -24.16 -26.36
CA THR A 185 5.44 -25.56 -25.93
C THR A 185 6.56 -26.32 -26.63
N LEU A 186 7.15 -25.78 -27.70
CA LEU A 186 8.29 -26.39 -28.39
C LEU A 186 9.61 -26.05 -27.67
N ASP A 187 9.77 -24.83 -27.17
CA ASP A 187 10.95 -24.43 -26.37
C ASP A 187 10.76 -24.61 -24.86
N PHE A 188 9.51 -24.70 -24.36
CA PHE A 188 9.19 -25.10 -22.99
C PHE A 188 7.99 -26.09 -22.93
N PRO A 189 8.24 -27.40 -23.10
CA PRO A 189 7.21 -28.42 -23.17
C PRO A 189 6.33 -28.54 -21.92
N ASN A 190 5.10 -29.01 -22.12
CA ASN A 190 4.14 -29.35 -21.07
C ASN A 190 4.52 -30.67 -20.38
N LYS A 191 5.68 -30.66 -19.72
CA LYS A 191 6.28 -31.78 -18.99
C LYS A 191 6.78 -31.30 -17.63
N LEU A 192 6.75 -32.17 -16.63
CA LEU A 192 7.22 -31.85 -15.27
C LEU A 192 8.73 -31.58 -15.26
N GLU A 193 9.48 -32.30 -16.10
CA GLU A 193 10.93 -32.16 -16.26
C GLU A 193 11.30 -30.76 -16.76
N SER A 194 10.47 -30.15 -17.61
CA SER A 194 10.71 -28.80 -18.15
C SER A 194 10.83 -27.73 -17.05
N TRP A 195 10.13 -27.90 -15.93
CA TRP A 195 10.27 -27.04 -14.75
C TRP A 195 11.31 -27.56 -13.76
N SER A 196 11.23 -28.84 -13.40
CA SER A 196 12.07 -29.40 -12.33
C SER A 196 13.58 -29.42 -12.67
N ASP A 197 13.95 -29.37 -13.94
CA ASP A 197 15.36 -29.24 -14.37
C ASP A 197 15.91 -27.81 -14.31
N LEU A 198 15.03 -26.81 -14.15
CA LEU A 198 15.44 -25.42 -13.92
C LEU A 198 15.61 -25.08 -12.44
N LEU A 199 15.13 -25.92 -11.54
CA LEU A 199 15.33 -25.74 -10.10
C LEU A 199 16.81 -25.72 -9.75
N HIS A 200 17.21 -24.80 -8.88
CA HIS A 200 18.57 -24.76 -8.37
C HIS A 200 18.90 -26.09 -7.64
N PRO A 201 20.12 -26.66 -7.80
CA PRO A 201 20.46 -27.98 -7.25
C PRO A 201 20.23 -28.11 -5.74
N GLN A 202 20.44 -27.02 -4.97
CA GLN A 202 20.22 -26.99 -3.53
C GLN A 202 18.73 -26.97 -3.14
N ASP A 203 17.86 -26.49 -4.04
CA ASP A 203 16.42 -26.35 -3.78
C ASP A 203 15.60 -27.54 -4.29
N LYS A 204 16.09 -28.22 -5.34
CA LYS A 204 15.35 -29.24 -6.10
C LYS A 204 14.76 -30.33 -5.20
N GLU A 205 15.54 -30.91 -4.31
CA GLU A 205 15.10 -32.04 -3.47
C GLU A 205 13.94 -31.63 -2.54
N ARG A 206 14.12 -30.53 -1.82
CA ARG A 206 13.11 -29.97 -0.89
C ARG A 206 11.81 -29.61 -1.60
N VAL A 207 11.92 -28.95 -2.75
CA VAL A 207 10.78 -28.51 -3.56
C VAL A 207 9.97 -29.71 -4.06
N MET A 208 10.65 -30.75 -4.57
CA MET A 208 10.01 -31.96 -5.06
C MET A 208 9.37 -32.77 -3.93
N MET A 209 10.02 -32.87 -2.76
CA MET A 209 9.45 -33.54 -1.59
C MET A 209 8.15 -32.88 -1.12
N GLN A 210 8.10 -31.56 -1.04
CA GLN A 210 6.86 -30.87 -0.67
C GLN A 210 5.75 -31.06 -1.69
N LEU A 211 6.07 -31.05 -2.99
CA LEU A 211 5.08 -31.29 -4.05
C LEU A 211 4.45 -32.68 -3.91
N GLN A 212 5.29 -33.70 -3.71
CA GLN A 212 4.84 -35.07 -3.51
C GLN A 212 4.03 -35.23 -2.21
N ALA A 213 4.46 -34.60 -1.12
CA ALA A 213 3.74 -34.63 0.15
C ALA A 213 2.34 -34.01 0.04
N ALA A 214 2.20 -32.89 -0.67
CA ALA A 214 0.90 -32.24 -0.89
C ALA A 214 -0.03 -33.10 -1.75
N ILE A 215 0.50 -33.78 -2.78
CA ILE A 215 -0.28 -34.69 -3.62
C ILE A 215 -0.74 -35.92 -2.81
N ALA A 216 0.16 -36.52 -2.04
CA ALA A 216 -0.09 -37.75 -1.27
C ALA A 216 -1.04 -37.56 -0.07
N ASP A 217 -1.08 -36.38 0.54
CA ASP A 217 -1.95 -36.09 1.68
C ASP A 217 -3.43 -36.20 1.32
N LYS A 218 -4.19 -37.16 1.85
CA LYS A 218 -5.62 -37.30 1.54
C LYS A 218 -6.53 -36.28 2.25
N THR A 219 -5.98 -35.47 3.16
CA THR A 219 -6.76 -34.66 4.11
C THR A 219 -6.80 -33.15 3.79
N ASN A 220 -6.06 -32.71 2.77
CA ASN A 220 -5.89 -31.28 2.40
C ASN A 220 -5.27 -30.40 3.51
N GLN A 221 -4.60 -31.02 4.48
CA GLN A 221 -3.85 -30.31 5.53
C GLN A 221 -2.46 -29.89 5.05
N VAL A 222 -1.85 -30.66 4.16
CA VAL A 222 -0.53 -30.34 3.60
C VAL A 222 -0.70 -29.46 2.37
N LYS A 223 -0.31 -28.19 2.49
CA LYS A 223 -0.33 -27.21 1.39
C LYS A 223 1.01 -27.17 0.69
N TYR A 224 0.99 -27.00 -0.63
CA TYR A 224 2.21 -26.76 -1.40
C TYR A 224 2.50 -25.27 -1.42
N GLN A 225 3.46 -24.82 -0.60
CA GLN A 225 3.92 -23.44 -0.55
C GLN A 225 5.44 -23.43 -0.36
N VAL A 226 6.16 -23.02 -1.40
CA VAL A 226 7.64 -23.04 -1.41
C VAL A 226 8.19 -21.80 -2.07
N GLU A 227 9.34 -21.34 -1.57
CA GLU A 227 10.22 -20.43 -2.27
C GLU A 227 11.48 -21.19 -2.72
N TYR A 228 11.93 -20.92 -3.94
CA TYR A 228 13.11 -21.56 -4.52
C TYR A 228 13.70 -20.74 -5.65
N ARG A 229 14.96 -21.04 -5.99
CA ARG A 229 15.63 -20.44 -7.14
C ARG A 229 15.37 -21.26 -8.40
N MET A 230 15.09 -20.58 -9.49
CA MET A 230 14.86 -21.19 -10.80
C MET A 230 15.71 -20.50 -11.86
N ARG A 231 16.29 -21.30 -12.75
CA ARG A 231 17.16 -20.83 -13.82
C ARG A 231 16.33 -20.27 -14.98
N MET A 232 16.60 -19.03 -15.33
CA MET A 232 16.01 -18.31 -16.45
C MET A 232 16.68 -18.71 -17.77
N LYS A 233 16.12 -18.32 -18.92
CA LYS A 233 16.69 -18.61 -20.24
C LYS A 233 18.06 -17.99 -20.49
N ASP A 234 18.38 -16.88 -19.83
CA ASP A 234 19.70 -16.23 -19.86
C ASP A 234 20.74 -16.89 -18.92
N HIS A 235 20.38 -18.03 -18.31
CA HIS A 235 21.17 -18.81 -17.36
C HIS A 235 21.34 -18.20 -15.96
N GLN A 236 20.72 -17.07 -15.65
CA GLN A 236 20.69 -16.51 -14.29
C GLN A 236 19.66 -17.26 -13.42
N TYR A 237 19.91 -17.33 -12.11
CA TYR A 237 18.91 -17.82 -11.16
C TYR A 237 18.13 -16.64 -10.57
N GLN A 238 16.81 -16.78 -10.51
CA GLN A 238 15.93 -15.82 -9.87
C GLN A 238 15.05 -16.53 -8.84
N TRP A 239 14.57 -15.77 -7.84
CA TRP A 239 13.70 -16.30 -6.81
C TRP A 239 12.24 -16.36 -7.25
N PHE A 240 11.62 -17.52 -7.03
CA PHE A 240 10.21 -17.75 -7.29
C PHE A 240 9.52 -18.25 -6.03
N ARG A 241 8.28 -17.80 -5.84
CA ARG A 241 7.33 -18.35 -4.87
C ARG A 241 6.30 -19.18 -5.62
N ALA A 242 6.11 -20.43 -5.23
CA ALA A 242 5.07 -21.30 -5.73
C ALA A 242 4.03 -21.57 -4.65
N SER A 243 2.75 -21.52 -5.02
CA SER A 243 1.65 -21.89 -4.13
C SER A 243 0.59 -22.65 -4.93
N ALA A 244 0.08 -23.75 -4.37
CA ALA A 244 -0.92 -24.58 -5.06
C ALA A 244 -1.96 -25.20 -4.12
N GLU A 245 -3.12 -25.48 -4.71
CA GLU A 245 -4.24 -26.19 -4.11
C GLU A 245 -4.50 -27.52 -4.82
N VAL A 246 -4.94 -28.53 -4.07
CA VAL A 246 -5.21 -29.87 -4.59
C VAL A 246 -6.70 -30.15 -4.63
N ILE A 247 -7.19 -30.44 -5.83
CA ILE A 247 -8.54 -30.95 -6.09
C ILE A 247 -8.50 -32.46 -5.98
N ARG A 248 -9.39 -33.02 -5.16
CA ARG A 248 -9.41 -34.45 -4.83
C ARG A 248 -10.69 -35.14 -5.30
N ARG A 249 -10.57 -36.44 -5.56
CA ARG A 249 -11.71 -37.33 -5.77
C ARG A 249 -12.38 -37.67 -4.43
N LEU A 250 -13.54 -38.32 -4.49
CA LEU A 250 -14.33 -38.71 -3.32
C LEU A 250 -13.57 -39.64 -2.35
N ASP A 251 -12.58 -40.39 -2.85
CA ASP A 251 -11.74 -41.30 -2.05
C ASP A 251 -10.47 -40.63 -1.45
N GLY A 252 -10.33 -39.30 -1.64
CA GLY A 252 -9.20 -38.50 -1.18
C GLY A 252 -7.96 -38.55 -2.08
N SER A 253 -7.97 -39.31 -3.18
CA SER A 253 -6.88 -39.28 -4.18
C SER A 253 -6.82 -37.91 -4.87
N ALA A 254 -5.62 -37.45 -5.22
CA ALA A 254 -5.45 -36.21 -5.96
C ALA A 254 -5.95 -36.39 -7.40
N SER A 255 -6.86 -35.53 -7.85
CA SER A 255 -7.29 -35.48 -9.25
C SER A 255 -6.52 -34.42 -10.02
N ARG A 256 -6.23 -33.29 -9.38
CA ARG A 256 -5.50 -32.17 -9.98
C ARG A 256 -4.85 -31.35 -8.89
N ILE A 257 -3.65 -30.85 -9.14
CA ILE A 257 -3.02 -29.78 -8.34
C ILE A 257 -2.85 -28.56 -9.23
N ALA A 258 -3.27 -27.40 -8.76
CA ALA A 258 -3.22 -26.15 -9.54
C ALA A 258 -2.69 -25.02 -8.68
N GLY A 259 -1.85 -24.19 -9.26
CA GLY A 259 -1.13 -23.16 -8.52
C GLY A 259 -0.62 -22.02 -9.39
N ILE A 260 0.08 -21.12 -8.72
CA ILE A 260 0.74 -19.96 -9.35
C ILE A 260 2.22 -19.93 -8.99
N PHE A 261 2.99 -19.31 -9.86
CA PHE A 261 4.37 -18.90 -9.65
C PHE A 261 4.46 -17.38 -9.67
N ILE A 262 5.12 -16.80 -8.68
CA ILE A 262 5.37 -15.36 -8.62
C ILE A 262 6.88 -15.18 -8.59
N ASN A 263 7.41 -14.32 -9.47
CA ASN A 263 8.79 -13.90 -9.40
C ASN A 263 8.95 -12.91 -8.23
N ILE A 264 9.70 -13.32 -7.22
CA ILE A 264 9.93 -12.54 -5.98
C ILE A 264 11.38 -12.06 -5.90
N ASP A 265 12.12 -12.05 -7.02
CA ASP A 265 13.53 -11.66 -7.05
C ASP A 265 13.74 -10.21 -6.62
N ALA A 266 12.86 -9.30 -7.06
CA ALA A 266 12.88 -7.90 -6.62
C ALA A 266 12.57 -7.76 -5.11
N GLU A 267 11.55 -8.47 -4.60
CA GLU A 267 11.22 -8.51 -3.17
C GLU A 267 12.41 -9.01 -2.34
N LYS A 268 13.07 -10.09 -2.80
CA LYS A 268 14.26 -10.64 -2.13
C LYS A 268 15.43 -9.66 -2.14
N LYS A 269 15.68 -8.98 -3.27
CA LYS A 269 16.70 -7.93 -3.38
C LYS A 269 16.40 -6.72 -2.49
N GLU A 270 15.15 -6.30 -2.36
CA GLU A 270 14.75 -5.21 -1.46
C GLU A 270 14.87 -5.60 0.02
N ILE A 271 14.41 -6.79 0.41
CA ILE A 271 14.58 -7.30 1.78
C ILE A 271 16.06 -7.39 2.13
N MET A 272 16.87 -7.86 1.19
CA MET A 272 18.31 -7.93 1.31
C MET A 272 18.96 -6.55 1.41
N GLN A 273 18.49 -5.56 0.64
CA GLN A 273 18.95 -4.17 0.73
C GLN A 273 18.52 -3.51 2.05
N ALA A 274 17.33 -3.82 2.56
CA ALA A 274 16.84 -3.39 3.87
C ALA A 274 17.62 -4.05 5.01
N GLN A 275 17.96 -5.34 4.90
CA GLN A 275 18.84 -6.03 5.83
C GLN A 275 20.27 -5.46 5.78
N LYS A 276 20.77 -5.15 4.58
CA LYS A 276 22.04 -4.45 4.37
C LYS A 276 22.02 -3.07 5.03
N SER A 277 20.92 -2.32 4.88
CA SER A 277 20.69 -1.02 5.53
C SER A 277 20.53 -1.13 7.06
N ALA A 278 19.87 -2.17 7.56
CA ALA A 278 19.69 -2.40 9.00
C ALA A 278 20.97 -2.90 9.69
N ALA A 279 21.78 -3.70 8.99
CA ALA A 279 23.13 -4.07 9.41
C ALA A 279 24.07 -2.84 9.37
N PHE A 280 23.94 -2.01 8.32
CA PHE A 280 24.63 -0.72 8.17
C PHE A 280 24.28 0.27 9.30
N HIS A 281 23.02 0.33 9.74
CA HIS A 281 22.62 1.13 10.89
C HIS A 281 23.12 0.58 12.24
N ARG A 282 23.22 -0.75 12.39
CA ARG A 282 23.81 -1.38 13.59
C ARG A 282 25.33 -1.15 13.68
N ALA A 283 26.00 -0.95 12.56
CA ALA A 283 27.43 -0.65 12.50
C ALA A 283 27.77 0.82 12.82
N PHE A 284 26.82 1.76 12.72
CA PHE A 284 27.06 3.20 12.92
C PHE A 284 27.13 3.62 14.40
N THR A 285 28.01 2.97 15.17
CA THR A 285 28.51 3.52 16.43
C THR A 285 29.76 4.35 16.14
N LYS A 286 29.93 5.50 16.81
CA LYS A 286 30.96 6.53 16.51
C LYS A 286 32.44 6.06 16.60
N THR A 287 32.72 4.78 16.88
CA THR A 287 34.01 4.25 17.34
C THR A 287 34.87 3.52 16.29
N ASP A 288 34.34 3.21 15.10
CA ASP A 288 35.09 2.44 14.09
C ASP A 288 36.07 3.30 13.27
N LEU A 289 37.32 2.83 13.09
CA LEU A 289 38.38 3.48 12.32
C LEU A 289 38.21 3.25 10.82
N CYS A 290 37.91 2.02 10.40
CA CYS A 290 37.65 1.69 8.99
C CYS A 290 36.50 0.69 8.84
N GLU A 291 35.77 0.82 7.74
CA GLU A 291 34.63 -0.02 7.37
C GLU A 291 34.72 -0.36 5.87
N TYR A 292 34.85 -1.64 5.55
CA TYR A 292 35.01 -2.17 4.20
C TYR A 292 33.94 -3.21 3.88
N TYR A 293 33.54 -3.26 2.61
CA TYR A 293 32.72 -4.33 2.06
C TYR A 293 33.47 -5.04 0.96
N VAL A 294 33.69 -6.33 1.12
CA VAL A 294 34.67 -7.08 0.34
C VAL A 294 33.98 -8.22 -0.38
N ASN A 295 34.19 -8.29 -1.69
CA ASN A 295 33.92 -9.50 -2.45
C ASN A 295 35.16 -10.40 -2.38
N LEU A 296 35.04 -11.50 -1.63
CA LEU A 296 36.11 -12.44 -1.36
C LEU A 296 36.50 -13.25 -2.60
N GLU A 297 35.59 -13.45 -3.55
CA GLU A 297 35.88 -14.21 -4.78
C GLU A 297 36.49 -13.31 -5.86
N ALA A 298 35.87 -12.16 -6.12
CA ALA A 298 36.31 -11.17 -7.10
C ALA A 298 37.54 -10.37 -6.65
N ASN A 299 37.94 -10.47 -5.37
CA ASN A 299 39.07 -9.74 -4.77
C ASN A 299 38.93 -8.21 -4.86
N THR A 300 37.69 -7.72 -4.80
CA THR A 300 37.34 -6.30 -4.85
C THR A 300 36.81 -5.84 -3.50
N PHE A 301 36.91 -4.55 -3.23
CA PHE A 301 36.40 -3.97 -1.99
C PHE A 301 35.88 -2.55 -2.22
N ASP A 302 34.83 -2.23 -1.50
CA ASP A 302 34.29 -0.88 -1.35
C ASP A 302 34.56 -0.38 0.06
N THR A 303 34.72 0.92 0.19
CA THR A 303 35.06 1.57 1.46
C THR A 303 33.96 2.54 1.86
N PHE A 304 33.43 2.39 3.07
CA PHE A 304 32.35 3.24 3.59
C PHE A 304 32.85 4.31 4.55
N LYS A 305 33.89 3.98 5.32
CA LYS A 305 34.51 4.88 6.29
C LYS A 305 35.96 4.50 6.45
N VAL A 306 36.86 5.47 6.36
CA VAL A 306 38.29 5.28 6.66
C VAL A 306 38.80 6.47 7.46
N GLU A 307 39.55 6.17 8.52
CA GLU A 307 40.22 7.19 9.31
C GLU A 307 41.23 7.93 8.42
N PRO A 308 41.26 9.28 8.43
CA PRO A 308 42.06 10.06 7.49
C PRO A 308 43.55 9.72 7.38
N SER A 309 44.17 9.16 8.42
CA SER A 309 45.58 8.73 8.37
C SER A 309 45.82 7.31 7.84
N LEU A 310 44.76 6.56 7.56
CA LEU A 310 44.79 5.29 6.81
C LEU A 310 44.43 5.46 5.31
N MET A 311 43.93 6.63 4.91
CA MET A 311 43.51 6.93 3.53
C MET A 311 44.61 6.74 2.48
N THR A 312 45.87 6.96 2.82
CA THR A 312 46.99 6.84 1.88
C THR A 312 47.19 5.43 1.35
N VAL A 313 46.91 4.40 2.15
CA VAL A 313 46.98 3.00 1.71
C VAL A 313 45.74 2.62 0.91
N PHE A 314 44.57 3.15 1.27
CA PHE A 314 43.35 3.02 0.48
C PHE A 314 43.53 3.53 -0.96
N GLU A 315 44.08 4.73 -1.11
CA GLU A 315 44.32 5.34 -2.44
C GLU A 315 45.36 4.60 -3.29
N GLN A 316 46.18 3.74 -2.68
CA GLN A 316 47.27 3.01 -3.36
C GLN A 316 46.89 1.57 -3.74
N SER A 317 45.75 1.06 -3.27
CA SER A 317 45.38 -0.34 -3.41
C SER A 317 44.11 -0.50 -4.26
N HIS A 318 44.12 -1.44 -5.21
CA HIS A 318 43.00 -1.65 -6.14
C HIS A 318 42.31 -2.99 -5.91
N THR A 319 42.91 -3.88 -5.12
CA THR A 319 42.34 -5.18 -4.72
C THR A 319 42.39 -5.34 -3.20
N TRP A 320 41.53 -6.22 -2.67
CA TRP A 320 41.48 -6.49 -1.24
C TRP A 320 42.83 -7.00 -0.71
N ASP A 321 43.46 -7.94 -1.43
CA ASP A 321 44.76 -8.48 -1.05
C ASP A 321 45.87 -7.40 -1.02
N GLU A 322 45.83 -6.44 -1.95
CA GLU A 322 46.77 -5.30 -1.96
C GLU A 322 46.52 -4.33 -0.81
N LEU A 323 45.26 -4.01 -0.52
CA LEU A 323 44.88 -3.17 0.61
C LEU A 323 45.39 -3.76 1.91
N ILE A 324 45.15 -5.06 2.12
CA ILE A 324 45.59 -5.76 3.32
C ILE A 324 47.11 -5.84 3.38
N ARG A 325 47.81 -6.11 2.26
CA ARG A 325 49.28 -6.10 2.25
C ARG A 325 49.84 -4.75 2.68
N HIS A 326 49.37 -3.66 2.08
CA HIS A 326 49.82 -2.31 2.41
C HIS A 326 49.44 -1.91 3.84
N PHE A 327 48.25 -2.30 4.31
CA PHE A 327 47.81 -2.07 5.69
C PHE A 327 48.71 -2.79 6.69
N VAL A 328 49.00 -4.07 6.44
CA VAL A 328 49.88 -4.90 7.26
C VAL A 328 51.30 -4.34 7.25
N ASP A 329 51.85 -3.97 6.10
CA ASP A 329 53.22 -3.48 5.98
C ASP A 329 53.43 -2.11 6.64
N SER A 330 52.44 -1.22 6.49
CA SER A 330 52.58 0.19 6.87
C SER A 330 52.10 0.50 8.29
N TYR A 331 51.10 -0.24 8.79
CA TYR A 331 50.44 0.11 10.05
C TYR A 331 50.48 -1.01 11.08
N VAL A 332 50.41 -2.29 10.70
CA VAL A 332 50.40 -3.38 11.69
C VAL A 332 51.79 -3.57 12.31
N VAL A 333 51.84 -3.68 13.64
CA VAL A 333 53.08 -3.91 14.38
C VAL A 333 53.69 -5.25 13.98
N GLU A 334 55.02 -5.31 13.85
CA GLU A 334 55.77 -6.46 13.31
C GLU A 334 55.38 -7.82 13.92
N THR A 335 55.06 -7.86 15.22
CA THR A 335 54.68 -9.08 15.93
C THR A 335 53.32 -9.63 15.51
N ASP A 336 52.42 -8.78 15.05
CA ASP A 336 51.01 -9.12 14.79
C ASP A 336 50.76 -9.30 13.28
N LYS A 337 51.70 -8.87 12.42
CA LYS A 337 51.60 -8.93 10.95
C LYS A 337 51.21 -10.31 10.43
N LYS A 338 51.82 -11.38 10.95
CA LYS A 338 51.54 -12.75 10.50
C LYS A 338 50.10 -13.19 10.82
N ALA A 339 49.59 -12.83 11.99
CA ALA A 339 48.24 -13.21 12.42
C ALA A 339 47.18 -12.40 11.64
N VAL A 340 47.40 -11.10 11.48
CA VAL A 340 46.50 -10.22 10.72
C VAL A 340 46.46 -10.61 9.24
N SER A 341 47.61 -10.92 8.64
CA SER A 341 47.68 -11.39 7.26
C SER A 341 46.94 -12.71 7.05
N ALA A 342 46.96 -13.63 8.03
CA ALA A 342 46.23 -14.89 7.94
C ALA A 342 44.71 -14.70 8.17
N PHE A 343 44.33 -13.80 9.07
CA PHE A 343 42.93 -13.51 9.39
C PHE A 343 42.19 -12.85 8.22
N TYR A 344 42.88 -12.00 7.46
CA TYR A 344 42.32 -11.33 6.30
C TYR A 344 42.47 -12.09 4.98
N ASP A 345 43.01 -13.31 5.02
CA ASP A 345 43.07 -14.18 3.85
C ASP A 345 41.67 -14.53 3.37
N ARG A 346 41.38 -14.27 2.09
CA ARG A 346 40.04 -14.47 1.52
C ARG A 346 39.59 -15.93 1.59
N GLY A 347 40.50 -16.88 1.45
CA GLY A 347 40.22 -18.31 1.58
C GLY A 347 39.83 -18.68 2.99
N TYR A 348 40.58 -18.18 3.98
CA TYR A 348 40.26 -18.37 5.40
C TYR A 348 38.90 -17.79 5.79
N ILE A 349 38.60 -16.56 5.35
CA ILE A 349 37.32 -15.90 5.63
C ILE A 349 36.16 -16.70 5.00
N ALA A 350 36.27 -17.07 3.72
CA ALA A 350 35.23 -17.79 3.00
C ALA A 350 34.97 -19.19 3.60
N GLU A 351 36.01 -19.90 4.06
CA GLU A 351 35.85 -21.20 4.72
C GLU A 351 35.14 -21.08 6.06
N LYS A 352 35.54 -20.10 6.88
CA LYS A 352 34.98 -19.92 8.22
C LYS A 352 33.53 -19.44 8.21
N LEU A 353 33.18 -18.53 7.30
CA LEU A 353 31.82 -18.00 7.17
C LEU A 353 30.85 -18.92 6.41
N LYS A 354 31.33 -20.01 5.78
CA LYS A 354 30.49 -21.10 5.27
C LYS A 354 29.94 -22.01 6.37
N GLY A 355 30.51 -21.98 7.58
CA GLY A 355 30.03 -22.74 8.75
C GLY A 355 28.86 -22.09 9.49
N LEU A 356 28.60 -22.52 10.74
CA LEU A 356 27.61 -21.92 11.66
C LEU A 356 28.09 -20.57 12.27
N GLU A 357 29.33 -20.16 12.01
CA GLU A 357 29.90 -18.91 12.52
C GLU A 357 29.42 -17.72 11.67
N THR A 358 28.72 -16.78 12.30
CA THR A 358 28.16 -15.57 11.65
C THR A 358 29.08 -14.35 11.74
N GLU A 359 30.10 -14.41 12.60
CA GLU A 359 31.05 -13.33 12.89
C GLU A 359 32.43 -13.91 13.26
N LEU A 360 33.49 -13.28 12.76
CA LEU A 360 34.89 -13.55 13.11
C LEU A 360 35.50 -12.28 13.72
N SER A 361 36.40 -12.42 14.68
CA SER A 361 37.13 -11.27 15.22
C SER A 361 38.58 -11.59 15.57
N LEU A 362 39.45 -10.60 15.39
CA LEU A 362 40.87 -10.62 15.75
C LEU A 362 41.28 -9.27 16.32
N GLU A 363 41.92 -9.26 17.50
CA GLU A 363 42.53 -8.05 18.05
C GLU A 363 44.02 -7.98 17.70
N CYS A 364 44.50 -6.82 17.28
CA CYS A 364 45.92 -6.60 16.96
C CYS A 364 46.35 -5.16 17.27
N ARG A 365 47.64 -4.88 17.13
CA ARG A 365 48.21 -3.54 17.32
C ARG A 365 48.63 -2.92 16.00
N ILE A 366 48.31 -1.64 15.86
CA ILE A 366 48.68 -0.82 14.72
C ILE A 366 49.38 0.47 15.18
N THR A 367 50.19 1.07 14.32
CA THR A 367 50.86 2.36 14.55
C THR A 367 50.15 3.45 13.75
N LEU A 368 49.45 4.35 14.43
CA LEU A 368 48.73 5.48 13.82
C LEU A 368 49.34 6.80 14.27
N LYS A 369 49.78 7.64 13.33
CA LYS A 369 50.42 8.95 13.60
C LYS A 369 51.59 8.88 14.61
N GLY A 370 52.30 7.75 14.65
CA GLY A 370 53.42 7.51 15.56
C GLY A 370 53.03 6.93 16.94
N GLU A 371 51.75 6.68 17.20
CA GLU A 371 51.25 6.06 18.44
C GLU A 371 50.77 4.63 18.18
N GLU A 372 51.11 3.70 19.08
CA GLU A 372 50.62 2.32 19.04
C GLU A 372 49.19 2.25 19.59
N ARG A 373 48.27 1.67 18.81
CA ARG A 373 46.85 1.54 19.12
C ARG A 373 46.41 0.09 19.05
N TRP A 374 45.52 -0.30 19.95
CA TRP A 374 44.84 -1.59 19.86
C TRP A 374 43.59 -1.47 19.02
N VAL A 375 43.44 -2.39 18.07
CA VAL A 375 42.28 -2.44 17.19
C VAL A 375 41.66 -3.84 17.19
N ARG A 376 40.34 -3.89 17.05
CA ARG A 376 39.59 -5.13 16.82
C ARG A 376 39.14 -5.16 15.36
N ASN A 377 39.67 -6.14 14.64
CA ASN A 377 39.26 -6.52 13.31
C ASN A 377 38.03 -7.42 13.46
N VAL A 378 36.89 -7.04 12.90
CA VAL A 378 35.66 -7.84 12.93
C VAL A 378 35.24 -8.11 11.49
N ILE A 379 34.89 -9.34 11.18
CA ILE A 379 34.44 -9.77 9.87
C ILE A 379 33.06 -10.41 10.04
N ILE A 380 32.05 -9.86 9.39
CA ILE A 380 30.67 -10.35 9.44
C ILE A 380 30.27 -10.80 8.04
N ARG A 381 29.50 -11.88 7.97
CA ARG A 381 28.97 -12.37 6.71
C ARG A 381 28.04 -11.34 6.06
N GLY A 382 28.24 -11.07 4.77
CA GLY A 382 27.47 -10.06 4.04
C GLY A 382 26.02 -10.46 3.75
N GLU A 383 25.75 -11.74 3.52
CA GLU A 383 24.45 -12.28 3.12
C GLU A 383 24.18 -13.64 3.79
N ILE A 384 22.93 -13.93 4.16
CA ILE A 384 22.57 -15.16 4.92
C ILE A 384 22.77 -16.44 4.08
N GLU A 385 22.75 -16.36 2.74
CA GLU A 385 22.84 -17.53 1.86
C GLU A 385 24.06 -17.57 0.94
N ASP A 386 24.80 -16.47 0.74
CA ASP A 386 26.04 -16.46 -0.06
C ASP A 386 27.29 -16.16 0.79
N SER A 387 28.35 -16.93 0.55
CA SER A 387 29.64 -16.83 1.26
C SER A 387 30.65 -15.91 0.55
N GLU A 388 30.24 -15.28 -0.55
CA GLU A 388 31.12 -14.50 -1.43
C GLU A 388 31.45 -13.11 -0.87
N TYR A 389 30.62 -12.56 0.02
CA TYR A 389 30.79 -11.20 0.54
C TYR A 389 31.01 -11.15 2.05
N ALA A 390 31.91 -10.28 2.49
CA ALA A 390 32.18 -10.01 3.89
C ALA A 390 32.21 -8.50 4.19
N MET A 391 31.60 -8.12 5.31
CA MET A 391 31.75 -6.80 5.90
C MET A 391 32.89 -6.83 6.91
N ILE A 392 33.81 -5.87 6.81
CA ILE A 392 35.00 -5.82 7.64
C ILE A 392 35.08 -4.49 8.37
N PHE A 393 35.21 -4.57 9.69
CA PHE A 393 35.30 -3.44 10.59
C PHE A 393 36.66 -3.45 11.28
N LEU A 394 37.29 -2.28 11.36
CA LEU A 394 38.48 -2.04 12.15
C LEU A 394 38.12 -1.05 13.25
N ARG A 395 37.94 -1.54 14.48
CA ARG A 395 37.52 -0.73 15.63
C ARG A 395 38.70 -0.32 16.49
N ASP A 396 38.82 0.96 16.88
CA ASP A 396 39.77 1.35 17.92
C ASP A 396 39.26 0.85 19.28
N ILE A 397 40.04 -0.02 19.92
CA ILE A 397 39.75 -0.55 21.26
C ILE A 397 40.83 -0.14 22.24
N THR A 398 41.65 0.87 21.93
CA THR A 398 42.80 1.28 22.76
C THR A 398 42.38 1.65 24.17
N GLU A 399 41.34 2.46 24.36
CA GLU A 399 40.84 2.81 25.69
C GLU A 399 40.33 1.58 26.45
N ALA A 400 39.51 0.74 25.79
CA ALA A 400 39.01 -0.52 26.36
C ALA A 400 40.15 -1.50 26.70
N LYS A 401 41.24 -1.51 25.94
CA LYS A 401 42.44 -2.32 26.20
C LYS A 401 43.32 -1.72 27.27
N VAL A 402 43.43 -0.40 27.38
CA VAL A 402 44.13 0.25 28.50
C VAL A 402 43.36 0.02 29.79
N GLU A 403 42.03 0.05 29.75
CA GLU A 403 41.17 -0.24 30.89
C GLU A 403 41.17 -1.74 31.23
N SER A 404 41.04 -2.62 30.24
CA SER A 404 41.18 -4.06 30.42
C SER A 404 42.59 -4.44 30.87
N ALA A 405 43.64 -3.77 30.39
CA ALA A 405 45.02 -3.92 30.84
C ALA A 405 45.22 -3.31 32.22
N ARG A 406 44.48 -2.28 32.62
CA ARG A 406 44.48 -1.76 34.00
C ARG A 406 43.79 -2.75 34.93
N HIS A 407 42.71 -3.37 34.50
CA HIS A 407 42.05 -4.50 35.17
C HIS A 407 42.91 -5.76 35.17
N LEU A 408 43.64 -6.05 34.08
CA LEU A 408 44.57 -7.18 33.94
C LEU A 408 45.89 -6.91 34.64
N GLN A 409 46.33 -5.66 34.81
CA GLN A 409 47.47 -5.27 35.64
C GLN A 409 47.06 -5.39 37.11
N MET A 410 45.85 -4.94 37.46
CA MET A 410 45.22 -5.26 38.75
C MET A 410 45.05 -6.78 38.96
N ALA A 411 44.88 -7.57 37.89
CA ALA A 411 44.78 -9.03 37.95
C ALA A 411 46.13 -9.78 37.82
N ALA A 412 47.15 -9.17 37.20
CA ALA A 412 48.51 -9.70 37.01
C ALA A 412 49.39 -9.38 38.22
N ASP A 413 49.13 -8.26 38.90
CA ASP A 413 49.53 -8.02 40.30
C ASP A 413 48.95 -9.10 41.25
N ASN A 414 48.00 -9.91 40.76
CA ASN A 414 47.37 -11.05 41.44
C ASN A 414 47.72 -12.42 40.82
N ALA A 415 48.66 -12.52 39.88
CA ALA A 415 49.01 -13.77 39.21
C ALA A 415 50.49 -14.12 39.30
N SER A 416 50.86 -14.81 40.36
CA SER A 416 51.96 -15.79 40.30
C SER A 416 51.53 -17.08 40.98
N MET A 417 50.52 -17.74 40.41
CA MET A 417 49.96 -19.10 40.63
C MET A 417 50.00 -19.80 42.01
N GLU A 418 51.06 -19.69 42.82
CA GLU A 418 50.95 -19.81 44.30
C GLU A 418 50.23 -18.61 44.91
N GLN A 419 50.32 -17.45 44.25
CA GLN A 419 49.43 -16.32 44.50
C GLN A 419 48.01 -16.59 44.03
N LEU A 420 47.70 -17.48 43.08
CA LEU A 420 46.30 -17.81 42.75
C LEU A 420 45.57 -18.46 43.94
N ILE A 421 46.29 -19.22 44.77
CA ILE A 421 45.79 -19.75 46.05
C ILE A 421 45.61 -18.60 47.08
N GLN A 422 46.44 -17.55 47.05
CA GLN A 422 46.26 -16.31 47.84
C GLN A 422 45.29 -15.27 47.21
N SER A 423 44.96 -15.38 45.93
CA SER A 423 44.12 -14.44 45.16
C SER A 423 42.67 -14.88 45.14
N ILE A 424 42.39 -16.19 45.24
CA ILE A 424 41.06 -16.69 45.63
C ILE A 424 40.68 -16.11 47.00
N VAL A 425 41.63 -16.03 47.94
CA VAL A 425 41.45 -15.32 49.22
C VAL A 425 41.17 -13.81 49.02
N ARG A 426 41.62 -13.15 47.94
CA ARG A 426 41.32 -11.72 47.65
C ARG A 426 39.99 -11.47 46.92
N LEU A 427 39.43 -12.47 46.23
CA LEU A 427 38.19 -12.35 45.44
C LEU A 427 36.93 -12.72 46.24
N VAL A 428 37.10 -13.35 47.40
CA VAL A 428 36.04 -13.52 48.40
C VAL A 428 36.40 -12.66 49.60
N ASP A 429 35.61 -11.63 49.89
CA ASP A 429 35.72 -10.88 51.16
C ASP A 429 35.65 -11.80 52.38
N ARG A 430 35.02 -12.98 52.19
CA ARG A 430 34.71 -13.98 53.19
C ARG A 430 34.77 -15.39 52.60
N PHE A 431 35.43 -16.31 53.29
CA PHE A 431 35.42 -17.72 52.95
C PHE A 431 35.28 -18.57 54.21
N VAL A 432 34.85 -19.82 54.02
CA VAL A 432 34.61 -20.74 55.13
C VAL A 432 35.40 -22.01 54.90
N VAL A 433 36.25 -22.38 55.86
CA VAL A 433 36.87 -23.70 55.88
C VAL A 433 35.94 -24.61 56.68
N CYS A 434 35.39 -25.62 56.02
CA CYS A 434 34.44 -26.54 56.62
C CYS A 434 35.13 -27.89 56.82
N ASP A 435 35.30 -28.28 58.08
CA ASP A 435 35.67 -29.63 58.47
C ASP A 435 34.39 -30.46 58.58
N LEU A 436 34.13 -31.19 57.50
CA LEU A 436 32.93 -32.00 57.32
C LEU A 436 32.95 -33.27 58.18
N GLU A 437 34.11 -33.67 58.71
CA GLU A 437 34.25 -34.86 59.55
C GLU A 437 34.06 -34.54 61.03
N ASN A 438 34.68 -33.45 61.49
CA ASN A 438 34.62 -33.02 62.89
C ASN A 438 33.49 -32.03 63.16
N ASP A 439 32.64 -31.77 62.16
CA ASP A 439 31.50 -30.84 62.21
C ASP A 439 31.93 -29.45 62.70
N ARG A 440 32.94 -28.88 62.05
CA ARG A 440 33.46 -27.54 62.41
C ARG A 440 33.52 -26.67 61.18
N TYR A 441 33.33 -25.38 61.39
CA TYR A 441 33.70 -24.39 60.39
C TYR A 441 34.58 -23.32 61.00
N GLU A 442 35.43 -22.76 60.16
CA GLU A 442 36.21 -21.57 60.45
C GLU A 442 35.92 -20.53 59.38
N PHE A 443 35.40 -19.40 59.83
CA PHE A 443 34.97 -18.30 58.98
C PHE A 443 36.03 -17.23 58.97
N TYR A 444 36.50 -16.92 57.77
CA TYR A 444 37.51 -15.92 57.53
C TYR A 444 36.88 -14.73 56.83
N ASN A 445 37.22 -13.52 57.29
CA ASN A 445 36.71 -12.27 56.76
C ASN A 445 37.83 -11.25 56.70
N LEU A 446 38.05 -10.70 55.52
CA LEU A 446 39.21 -9.84 55.25
C LEU A 446 38.91 -8.35 55.45
N ASN A 447 37.63 -7.95 55.49
CA ASN A 447 37.18 -6.54 55.52
C ASN A 447 36.42 -6.12 56.80
N GLY A 448 36.53 -6.88 57.91
CA GLY A 448 36.32 -6.35 59.27
C GLY A 448 34.95 -6.48 59.94
N GLN A 449 33.87 -6.81 59.23
CA GLN A 449 32.54 -7.02 59.85
C GLN A 449 32.07 -8.49 59.76
N MET A 450 32.24 -9.24 60.85
CA MET A 450 31.91 -10.68 60.92
C MET A 450 30.39 -10.90 60.96
N ILE A 451 29.86 -11.62 59.96
CA ILE A 451 28.44 -12.01 59.87
C ILE A 451 28.17 -13.33 60.60
N TYR A 452 29.19 -14.20 60.65
CA TYR A 452 29.17 -15.49 61.32
C TYR A 452 30.23 -15.52 62.42
N LYS A 453 30.11 -16.43 63.38
CA LYS A 453 31.15 -16.60 64.40
C LYS A 453 32.45 -17.06 63.72
N PRO A 454 33.64 -16.67 64.22
CA PRO A 454 34.91 -17.08 63.62
C PRO A 454 35.08 -18.60 63.58
N LEU A 455 34.57 -19.30 64.60
CA LEU A 455 34.61 -20.75 64.74
C LEU A 455 33.26 -21.23 65.27
N GLY A 456 32.77 -22.36 64.78
CA GLY A 456 31.51 -22.97 65.22
C GLY A 456 31.32 -24.38 64.65
N PHE A 457 30.12 -24.93 64.84
CA PHE A 457 29.75 -26.22 64.25
C PHE A 457 29.22 -26.03 62.82
N TYR A 458 29.57 -26.93 61.89
CA TYR A 458 29.20 -26.77 60.48
C TYR A 458 27.68 -26.81 60.29
N HIS A 459 26.97 -27.66 61.04
CA HIS A 459 25.50 -27.70 61.00
C HIS A 459 24.83 -26.37 61.43
N ASP A 460 25.39 -25.65 62.41
CA ASP A 460 24.89 -24.33 62.82
C ASP A 460 25.05 -23.31 61.68
N PHE A 461 26.16 -23.41 60.93
CA PHE A 461 26.40 -22.57 59.76
C PHE A 461 25.40 -22.88 58.62
N GLN A 462 25.11 -24.16 58.36
CA GLN A 462 24.10 -24.55 57.38
C GLN A 462 22.72 -23.96 57.71
N MET A 463 22.28 -24.04 58.98
CA MET A 463 21.02 -23.44 59.43
C MET A 463 20.97 -21.93 59.20
N GLN A 464 22.07 -21.22 59.43
CA GLN A 464 22.13 -19.76 59.23
C GLN A 464 22.17 -19.36 57.75
N VAL A 465 22.62 -20.24 56.86
CA VAL A 465 22.49 -20.06 55.39
C VAL A 465 21.03 -20.29 54.97
N LEU A 466 20.39 -21.34 55.49
CA LEU A 466 19.00 -21.69 55.21
C LEU A 466 18.00 -20.60 55.62
N GLU A 467 18.26 -19.87 56.70
CA GLU A 467 17.40 -18.76 57.15
C GLU A 467 17.39 -17.55 56.18
N LYS A 468 18.36 -17.45 55.28
CA LYS A 468 18.60 -16.22 54.49
C LYS A 468 18.59 -16.43 52.98
N TYR A 469 18.77 -17.66 52.52
CA TYR A 469 19.04 -17.96 51.13
C TYR A 469 18.26 -19.17 50.63
N LYS A 470 17.94 -19.17 49.33
CA LYS A 470 17.27 -20.25 48.61
C LYS A 470 17.93 -20.48 47.24
N THR A 471 17.69 -21.61 46.62
CA THR A 471 18.16 -21.92 45.26
C THR A 471 17.23 -21.34 44.20
N LEU A 472 17.75 -21.19 42.97
CA LEU A 472 16.96 -20.80 41.81
C LEU A 472 16.25 -22.03 41.24
N GLU A 473 14.91 -22.02 41.15
CA GLU A 473 14.16 -23.16 40.64
C GLU A 473 14.58 -23.55 39.21
N PRO A 474 14.68 -24.85 38.86
CA PRO A 474 14.19 -26.01 39.63
C PRO A 474 15.31 -26.75 40.41
N LEU A 475 16.39 -26.07 40.83
CA LEU A 475 17.48 -26.72 41.56
C LEU A 475 17.01 -27.32 42.90
N GLU A 476 17.69 -28.38 43.33
CA GLU A 476 17.46 -29.03 44.63
C GLU A 476 17.51 -28.01 45.78
N ALA A 477 16.78 -28.30 46.87
CA ALA A 477 16.73 -27.40 48.01
C ALA A 477 18.14 -27.18 48.60
N ILE A 478 18.43 -25.96 49.02
CA ILE A 478 19.78 -25.55 49.40
C ILE A 478 20.35 -26.36 50.57
N ASP A 479 19.50 -26.92 51.44
CA ASP A 479 19.86 -27.84 52.53
C ASP A 479 20.47 -29.15 52.02
N ILE A 480 19.95 -29.67 50.91
CA ILE A 480 20.48 -30.84 50.23
C ILE A 480 21.85 -30.50 49.62
N LEU A 481 21.93 -29.37 48.91
CA LEU A 481 23.15 -28.99 48.19
C LEU A 481 24.35 -28.79 49.14
N ILE A 482 24.14 -28.19 50.32
CA ILE A 482 25.21 -27.91 51.28
C ILE A 482 25.48 -29.07 52.26
N ALA A 483 24.76 -30.18 52.16
CA ALA A 483 24.94 -31.34 53.03
C ALA A 483 26.34 -31.96 52.86
N PRO A 484 27.04 -32.36 53.95
CA PRO A 484 28.36 -32.99 53.86
C PRO A 484 28.41 -34.18 52.91
N GLU A 485 27.38 -35.02 52.92
CA GLU A 485 27.24 -36.19 52.06
C GLU A 485 27.16 -35.79 50.59
N ASN A 486 26.33 -34.80 50.27
CA ASN A 486 26.19 -34.30 48.89
C ASN A 486 27.47 -33.62 48.39
N ILE A 487 28.17 -32.87 49.25
CA ILE A 487 29.48 -32.29 48.92
C ILE A 487 30.51 -33.40 48.61
N ARG A 488 30.55 -34.47 49.41
CA ARG A 488 31.41 -35.65 49.17
C ARG A 488 30.99 -36.47 47.95
N GLU A 489 29.73 -36.40 47.56
CA GLU A 489 29.25 -37.03 46.33
C GLU A 489 29.71 -36.29 45.08
N ASN A 490 29.67 -34.95 45.11
CA ASN A 490 30.03 -34.11 43.98
C ASN A 490 31.54 -33.80 43.88
N LEU A 491 32.32 -34.05 44.94
CA LEU A 491 33.77 -33.91 44.95
C LEU A 491 34.42 -35.29 45.10
N LYS A 492 35.05 -35.79 44.03
CA LYS A 492 35.74 -37.10 43.95
C LYS A 492 37.25 -37.00 43.78
N SER A 493 37.76 -35.84 43.36
CA SER A 493 39.18 -35.58 43.13
C SER A 493 39.61 -34.24 43.73
N GLU A 494 40.92 -34.05 43.91
CA GLU A 494 41.49 -32.78 44.40
C GLU A 494 41.26 -31.59 43.45
N ASN A 495 40.94 -31.84 42.16
CA ASN A 495 40.69 -30.79 41.17
C ASN A 495 39.19 -30.50 40.97
N ASP A 496 38.31 -31.23 41.64
CA ASP A 496 36.87 -31.05 41.47
C ASP A 496 36.44 -29.75 42.15
N ILE A 497 35.47 -29.07 41.53
CA ILE A 497 34.83 -27.91 42.13
C ILE A 497 33.33 -28.09 42.01
N TYR A 498 32.66 -28.11 43.16
CA TYR A 498 31.21 -28.22 43.22
C TYR A 498 30.60 -26.82 43.37
N LYS A 499 29.80 -26.41 42.39
CA LYS A 499 29.23 -25.05 42.33
C LYS A 499 27.74 -25.09 42.12
N PHE A 500 27.03 -24.14 42.74
CA PHE A 500 25.62 -23.90 42.48
C PHE A 500 25.26 -22.43 42.74
N GLU A 501 24.21 -21.98 42.06
CA GLU A 501 23.67 -20.63 42.22
C GLU A 501 22.60 -20.59 43.31
N TYR A 502 22.55 -19.50 44.05
CA TYR A 502 21.55 -19.26 45.08
C TYR A 502 21.27 -17.76 45.21
N CYS A 503 20.11 -17.40 45.76
CA CYS A 503 19.71 -16.01 45.95
C CYS A 503 19.20 -15.78 47.37
N SER A 504 19.15 -14.51 47.78
CA SER A 504 18.46 -14.11 49.01
C SER A 504 16.97 -14.44 48.91
N LEU A 505 16.31 -14.65 50.06
CA LEU A 505 14.87 -14.96 50.08
C LEU A 505 13.99 -13.90 49.36
N ASP A 506 14.44 -12.64 49.34
CA ASP A 506 13.80 -11.53 48.64
C ASP A 506 14.23 -11.35 47.17
N GLU A 507 15.09 -12.24 46.66
CA GLU A 507 15.61 -12.27 45.28
C GLU A 507 16.34 -11.00 44.83
N LYS A 508 16.84 -10.19 45.77
CA LYS A 508 17.59 -8.97 45.42
C LYS A 508 19.08 -9.21 45.22
N THR A 509 19.60 -10.29 45.78
CA THR A 509 21.02 -10.64 45.76
C THR A 509 21.18 -12.03 45.18
N TYR A 510 22.02 -12.17 44.17
CA TYR A 510 22.34 -13.44 43.52
C TYR A 510 23.79 -13.81 43.81
N LYS A 511 24.02 -15.08 44.12
CA LYS A 511 25.31 -15.58 44.56
C LYS A 511 25.63 -16.93 43.95
N ILE A 512 26.93 -17.21 43.85
CA ILE A 512 27.46 -18.52 43.48
C ILE A 512 28.22 -19.08 44.68
N ALA A 513 27.84 -20.28 45.11
CA ALA A 513 28.61 -21.07 46.06
C ALA A 513 29.62 -21.92 45.29
N SER A 514 30.85 -22.01 45.78
CA SER A 514 31.88 -22.90 45.25
C SER A 514 32.54 -23.66 46.40
N TYR A 515 32.39 -24.98 46.41
CA TYR A 515 33.06 -25.89 47.32
C TYR A 515 34.28 -26.50 46.63
N ILE A 516 35.44 -26.35 47.26
CA ILE A 516 36.74 -26.81 46.75
C ILE A 516 37.36 -27.73 47.82
N PRO A 517 37.83 -28.94 47.46
CA PRO A 517 38.45 -29.85 48.40
C PRO A 517 39.79 -29.30 48.93
N LEU A 518 40.04 -29.43 50.24
CA LEU A 518 41.28 -28.99 50.89
C LEU A 518 42.09 -30.15 51.47
N GLU A 519 41.43 -31.13 52.09
CA GLU A 519 42.11 -32.22 52.78
C GLU A 519 41.35 -33.54 52.64
N TRP A 520 42.07 -34.57 52.19
CA TRP A 520 41.59 -35.95 52.08
C TRP A 520 42.36 -36.85 53.04
N LYS A 521 41.64 -37.74 53.73
CA LYS A 521 42.25 -38.73 54.62
C LYS A 521 41.62 -40.09 54.40
N ASN A 522 42.45 -41.11 54.17
CA ASN A 522 42.00 -42.48 53.89
C ASN A 522 40.95 -42.58 52.76
N GLY A 523 41.04 -41.73 51.73
CA GLY A 523 40.09 -41.70 50.61
C GLY A 523 38.75 -41.00 50.90
N LYS A 524 38.60 -40.35 52.07
CA LYS A 524 37.43 -39.55 52.43
C LYS A 524 37.80 -38.07 52.49
N LEU A 525 36.96 -37.21 51.92
CA LEU A 525 37.11 -35.76 51.98
C LEU A 525 36.72 -35.27 53.38
N GLU A 526 37.70 -34.70 54.10
CA GLU A 526 37.52 -34.19 55.47
C GLU A 526 37.30 -32.68 55.49
N LYS A 527 38.05 -31.90 54.69
CA LYS A 527 37.95 -30.44 54.68
C LYS A 527 37.69 -29.87 53.29
N VAL A 528 36.84 -28.84 53.25
CA VAL A 528 36.53 -28.08 52.04
C VAL A 528 36.59 -26.58 52.29
N LEU A 529 36.94 -25.83 51.25
CA LEU A 529 36.83 -24.39 51.19
C LEU A 529 35.49 -24.04 50.52
N LEU A 530 34.65 -23.29 51.22
CA LEU A 530 33.47 -22.65 50.68
C LEU A 530 33.77 -21.19 50.36
N ALA A 531 33.67 -20.83 49.08
CA ALA A 531 33.68 -19.46 48.60
C ALA A 531 32.27 -19.05 48.13
N SER A 532 31.87 -17.82 48.47
CA SER A 532 30.58 -17.22 48.09
C SER A 532 30.84 -15.94 47.31
N MET A 533 30.46 -15.92 46.04
CA MET A 533 30.64 -14.77 45.15
C MET A 533 29.30 -14.09 44.88
N ASP A 534 29.24 -12.76 44.96
CA ASP A 534 28.10 -11.95 44.54
C ASP A 534 28.13 -11.78 43.02
N VAL A 535 27.03 -12.12 42.35
CA VAL A 535 26.85 -12.02 40.88
C VAL A 535 25.60 -11.23 40.51
N THR A 536 25.18 -10.33 41.41
CA THR A 536 23.90 -9.63 41.28
C THR A 536 23.84 -8.72 40.05
N GLN A 537 24.94 -8.06 39.66
CA GLN A 537 24.94 -7.17 38.49
C GLN A 537 24.87 -7.97 37.19
N GLU A 538 25.66 -9.03 37.06
CA GLU A 538 25.72 -9.91 35.91
C GLU A 538 24.37 -10.59 35.69
N LYS A 539 23.74 -11.10 36.76
CA LYS A 539 22.43 -11.74 36.66
C LYS A 539 21.32 -10.77 36.28
N LYS A 540 21.36 -9.52 36.79
CA LYS A 540 20.38 -8.50 36.37
C LYS A 540 20.54 -8.16 34.89
N ALA A 541 21.76 -7.99 34.40
CA ALA A 541 22.03 -7.72 32.99
C ALA A 541 21.59 -8.90 32.09
N GLU A 542 21.82 -10.15 32.52
CA GLU A 542 21.36 -11.36 31.81
C GLU A 542 19.82 -11.40 31.70
N ILE A 543 19.11 -11.11 32.80
CA ILE A 543 17.64 -11.07 32.86
C ILE A 543 17.10 -9.96 31.96
N GLU A 544 17.66 -8.75 32.05
CA GLU A 544 17.28 -7.60 31.23
C GLU A 544 17.48 -7.88 29.73
N SER A 545 18.63 -8.46 29.34
CA SER A 545 18.89 -8.83 27.95
C SER A 545 17.95 -9.92 27.43
N ARG A 546 17.65 -10.93 28.26
CA ARG A 546 16.72 -12.01 27.89
C ARG A 546 15.28 -11.50 27.76
N GLN A 547 14.90 -10.53 28.59
CA GLN A 547 13.60 -9.88 28.53
C GLN A 547 13.46 -9.00 27.29
N ALA A 548 14.48 -8.20 26.96
CA ALA A 548 14.52 -7.41 25.73
C ALA A 548 14.44 -8.29 24.47
N LEU A 549 15.17 -9.42 24.43
CA LEU A 549 15.10 -10.36 23.31
C LEU A 549 13.72 -11.00 23.16
N LYS A 550 13.07 -11.35 24.28
CA LYS A 550 11.72 -11.91 24.29
C LYS A 550 10.66 -10.91 23.85
N GLU A 551 10.81 -9.63 24.23
CA GLU A 551 9.94 -8.54 23.78
C GLU A 551 10.11 -8.27 22.28
N ALA A 552 11.35 -8.24 21.77
CA ALA A 552 11.64 -8.11 20.35
C ALA A 552 11.07 -9.26 19.51
N TYR A 553 11.24 -10.51 19.97
CA TYR A 553 10.67 -11.69 19.32
C TYR A 553 9.14 -11.64 19.27
N ARG A 554 8.49 -11.31 20.40
CA ARG A 554 7.02 -11.15 20.45
C ARG A 554 6.51 -10.04 19.54
N SER A 555 7.24 -8.93 19.43
CA SER A 555 6.88 -7.83 18.53
C SER A 555 6.94 -8.29 17.06
N ALA A 556 8.00 -9.00 16.65
CA ALA A 556 8.14 -9.53 15.30
C ALA A 556 7.09 -10.61 14.96
N GLU A 557 6.81 -11.51 15.91
CA GLU A 557 5.80 -12.56 15.76
C GLU A 557 4.38 -11.97 15.63
N ASN A 558 4.05 -10.96 16.45
CA ASN A 558 2.80 -10.23 16.35
C ASN A 558 2.66 -9.49 15.01
N ALA A 559 3.73 -8.88 14.51
CA ALA A 559 3.72 -8.22 13.19
C ALA A 559 3.48 -9.21 12.04
N ASN A 560 4.10 -10.39 12.08
CA ASN A 560 3.88 -11.43 11.07
C ASN A 560 2.46 -12.02 11.13
N ARG A 561 1.92 -12.23 12.34
CA ARG A 561 0.55 -12.72 12.51
C ARG A 561 -0.46 -11.69 12.00
N ALA A 562 -0.28 -10.41 12.34
CA ALA A 562 -1.10 -9.32 11.82
C ALA A 562 -1.06 -9.24 10.29
N LYS A 563 0.10 -9.43 9.66
CA LYS A 563 0.24 -9.45 8.19
C LYS A 563 -0.50 -10.62 7.52
N THR A 564 -0.54 -11.78 8.19
CA THR A 564 -1.25 -12.97 7.70
C THR A 564 -2.77 -12.83 7.86
N GLU A 565 -3.22 -12.35 9.02
CA GLU A 565 -4.63 -12.01 9.27
C GLU A 565 -5.11 -10.92 8.31
N PHE A 566 -4.27 -9.93 8.01
CA PHE A 566 -4.51 -8.90 6.99
C PHE A 566 -4.82 -9.50 5.62
N LEU A 567 -3.95 -10.33 5.05
CA LEU A 567 -4.15 -10.90 3.71
C LEU A 567 -5.39 -11.79 3.64
N SER A 568 -5.70 -12.51 4.72
CA SER A 568 -6.88 -13.36 4.82
C SER A 568 -8.18 -12.53 4.84
N ASN A 569 -8.25 -11.49 5.67
CA ASN A 569 -9.43 -10.62 5.78
C ASN A 569 -9.63 -9.80 4.50
N MET A 570 -8.55 -9.25 3.94
CA MET A 570 -8.59 -8.51 2.67
C MET A 570 -9.10 -9.38 1.52
N SER A 571 -8.65 -10.64 1.44
CA SER A 571 -9.14 -11.59 0.43
C SER A 571 -10.64 -11.83 0.55
N HIS A 572 -11.20 -11.86 1.76
CA HIS A 572 -12.62 -12.03 1.99
C HIS A 572 -13.43 -10.77 1.60
N ASP A 573 -12.94 -9.60 1.99
CA ASP A 573 -13.61 -8.33 1.74
C ASP A 573 -13.54 -7.91 0.27
N ILE A 574 -12.52 -8.34 -0.48
CA ILE A 574 -12.46 -8.23 -1.94
C ILE A 574 -13.39 -9.23 -2.63
N ARG A 575 -13.44 -10.49 -2.16
CA ARG A 575 -14.24 -11.56 -2.77
C ARG A 575 -15.74 -11.30 -2.68
N THR A 576 -16.21 -10.66 -1.62
CA THR A 576 -17.64 -10.41 -1.37
C THR A 576 -18.30 -9.50 -2.44
N PRO A 577 -17.82 -8.28 -2.72
CA PRO A 577 -18.35 -7.45 -3.80
C PRO A 577 -18.10 -8.08 -5.18
N MET A 578 -16.95 -8.75 -5.38
CA MET A 578 -16.66 -9.45 -6.62
C MET A 578 -17.68 -10.54 -6.94
N ASN A 579 -18.02 -11.39 -5.96
CA ASN A 579 -19.04 -12.43 -6.12
C ASN A 579 -20.44 -11.84 -6.33
N ALA A 580 -20.75 -10.71 -5.70
CA ALA A 580 -22.00 -9.99 -5.93
C ALA A 580 -22.09 -9.48 -7.38
N ILE A 581 -21.01 -8.87 -7.91
CA ILE A 581 -20.94 -8.42 -9.31
C ILE A 581 -21.13 -9.60 -10.26
N VAL A 582 -20.40 -10.70 -10.06
CA VAL A 582 -20.51 -11.92 -10.88
C VAL A 582 -21.94 -12.49 -10.83
N GLY A 583 -22.52 -12.60 -9.63
CA GLY A 583 -23.87 -13.12 -9.44
C GLY A 583 -24.96 -12.23 -10.05
N LEU A 584 -24.87 -10.91 -9.87
CA LEU A 584 -25.80 -9.94 -10.44
C LEU A 584 -25.68 -9.86 -11.96
N THR A 585 -24.47 -10.03 -12.51
CA THR A 585 -24.25 -10.11 -13.96
C THR A 585 -24.92 -11.37 -14.53
N ALA A 586 -24.81 -12.51 -13.85
CA ALA A 586 -25.51 -13.74 -14.23
C ALA A 586 -27.04 -13.59 -14.13
N ILE A 587 -27.56 -12.93 -13.09
CA ILE A 587 -29.00 -12.66 -12.93
C ILE A 587 -29.49 -11.69 -14.00
N ALA A 588 -28.74 -10.63 -14.31
CA ALA A 588 -29.06 -9.69 -15.39
C ALA A 588 -29.12 -10.41 -16.73
N GLY A 589 -28.11 -11.24 -17.05
CA GLY A 589 -28.07 -12.06 -18.25
C GLY A 589 -29.24 -13.04 -18.35
N ALA A 590 -29.64 -13.67 -17.23
CA ALA A 590 -30.79 -14.59 -17.18
C ALA A 590 -32.16 -13.88 -17.23
N ASN A 591 -32.21 -12.56 -17.02
CA ASN A 591 -33.44 -11.77 -16.99
C ASN A 591 -33.42 -10.61 -17.99
N ILE A 592 -32.67 -10.74 -19.10
CA ILE A 592 -32.52 -9.72 -20.15
C ILE A 592 -33.86 -9.15 -20.66
N GLU A 593 -34.92 -9.95 -20.66
CA GLU A 593 -36.26 -9.53 -21.10
C GLU A 593 -37.01 -8.65 -20.07
N SER A 594 -36.51 -8.52 -18.83
CA SER A 594 -37.10 -7.71 -17.78
C SER A 594 -36.22 -6.49 -17.49
N GLN A 595 -36.58 -5.38 -18.14
CA GLN A 595 -35.86 -4.10 -18.03
C GLN A 595 -35.69 -3.65 -16.57
N ASP A 596 -36.72 -3.77 -15.73
CA ASP A 596 -36.65 -3.38 -14.31
C ASP A 596 -35.61 -4.21 -13.53
N ARG A 597 -35.55 -5.53 -13.75
CA ARG A 597 -34.59 -6.42 -13.05
C ARG A 597 -33.16 -6.21 -13.55
N VAL A 598 -32.99 -5.93 -14.84
CA VAL A 598 -31.67 -5.61 -15.41
C VAL A 598 -31.17 -4.28 -14.84
N ILE A 599 -32.01 -3.25 -14.78
CA ILE A 599 -31.66 -1.95 -14.19
C ILE A 599 -31.30 -2.12 -12.71
N GLU A 600 -32.07 -2.90 -11.94
CA GLU A 600 -31.77 -3.20 -10.54
C GLU A 600 -30.41 -3.92 -10.38
N CYS A 601 -30.12 -4.89 -11.25
CA CYS A 601 -28.84 -5.60 -11.23
C CYS A 601 -27.68 -4.67 -11.59
N LEU A 602 -27.82 -3.82 -12.62
CA LEU A 602 -26.81 -2.84 -13.01
C LEU A 602 -26.54 -1.81 -11.90
N SER A 603 -27.58 -1.36 -11.20
CA SER A 603 -27.44 -0.47 -10.04
C SER A 603 -26.60 -1.14 -8.94
N LYS A 604 -26.92 -2.38 -8.57
CA LYS A 604 -26.19 -3.14 -7.53
C LYS A 604 -24.78 -3.53 -7.95
N ILE A 605 -24.54 -3.78 -9.24
CA ILE A 605 -23.20 -3.99 -9.80
C ILE A 605 -22.36 -2.72 -9.66
N THR A 606 -22.94 -1.57 -9.99
CA THR A 606 -22.26 -0.27 -9.89
C THR A 606 -21.88 0.04 -8.44
N GLU A 607 -22.80 -0.19 -7.50
CA GLU A 607 -22.55 -0.05 -6.05
C GLU A 607 -21.42 -0.97 -5.57
N SER A 608 -21.49 -2.26 -5.93
CA SER A 608 -20.47 -3.25 -5.57
C SER A 608 -19.09 -2.94 -6.18
N SER A 609 -19.05 -2.39 -7.40
CA SER A 609 -17.83 -1.99 -8.09
C SER A 609 -17.17 -0.78 -7.45
N ARG A 610 -17.97 0.23 -7.06
CA ARG A 610 -17.47 1.39 -6.30
C ARG A 610 -16.92 0.97 -4.95
N HIS A 611 -17.60 0.06 -4.25
CA HIS A 611 -17.11 -0.50 -3.00
C HIS A 611 -15.75 -1.18 -3.19
N LEU A 612 -15.62 -2.07 -4.19
CA LEU A 612 -14.37 -2.77 -4.48
C LEU A 612 -13.21 -1.82 -4.83
N LEU A 613 -13.45 -0.80 -5.65
CA LEU A 613 -12.44 0.21 -5.97
C LEU A 613 -12.01 1.00 -4.73
N GLY A 614 -12.95 1.33 -3.84
CA GLY A 614 -12.64 1.93 -2.54
C GLY A 614 -11.70 1.06 -1.71
N LEU A 615 -12.01 -0.24 -1.59
CA LEU A 615 -11.16 -1.22 -0.87
C LEU A 615 -9.75 -1.29 -1.45
N ILE A 616 -9.62 -1.34 -2.77
CA ILE A 616 -8.32 -1.41 -3.45
C ILE A 616 -7.51 -0.14 -3.17
N ASN A 617 -8.14 1.03 -3.27
CA ASN A 617 -7.48 2.30 -3.01
C ASN A 617 -7.02 2.42 -1.56
N GLU A 618 -7.82 2.00 -0.58
CA GLU A 618 -7.42 1.99 0.84
C GLU A 618 -6.20 1.08 1.11
N VAL A 619 -6.15 -0.08 0.45
CA VAL A 619 -5.00 -1.00 0.54
C VAL A 619 -3.75 -0.39 -0.09
N LEU A 620 -3.88 0.24 -1.25
CA LEU A 620 -2.78 0.92 -1.93
C LEU A 620 -2.27 2.11 -1.13
N ASP A 621 -3.16 2.90 -0.53
CA ASP A 621 -2.78 4.00 0.36
C ASP A 621 -2.03 3.47 1.58
N MET A 622 -2.49 2.37 2.21
CA MET A 622 -1.77 1.75 3.32
C MET A 622 -0.39 1.24 2.92
N ALA A 623 -0.26 0.59 1.76
CA ALA A 623 1.03 0.14 1.25
C ALA A 623 2.02 1.30 0.99
N ARG A 624 1.52 2.45 0.53
CA ARG A 624 2.32 3.68 0.37
C ARG A 624 2.73 4.30 1.70
N ILE A 625 1.85 4.25 2.70
CA ILE A 625 2.14 4.68 4.07
C ILE A 625 3.25 3.81 4.68
N GLU A 626 3.13 2.47 4.63
CA GLU A 626 4.12 1.55 5.20
C GLU A 626 5.50 1.65 4.53
N SER A 627 5.52 1.92 3.23
CA SER A 627 6.76 2.12 2.48
C SER A 627 7.36 3.53 2.61
N GLY A 628 6.70 4.44 3.33
CA GLY A 628 7.12 5.84 3.49
C GLY A 628 7.09 6.66 2.18
N LYS A 629 6.39 6.18 1.15
CA LYS A 629 6.29 6.81 -0.18
C LYS A 629 5.10 7.75 -0.31
N MET A 630 4.28 7.90 0.74
CA MET A 630 3.15 8.81 0.71
C MET A 630 3.62 10.27 0.77
N THR A 631 3.30 11.03 -0.27
CA THR A 631 3.56 12.48 -0.37
C THR A 631 2.24 13.24 -0.43
N LEU A 632 2.23 14.48 0.08
CA LEU A 632 1.09 15.39 -0.01
C LEU A 632 1.29 16.32 -1.21
N ALA A 633 0.23 16.52 -1.99
CA ALA A 633 0.21 17.56 -3.01
C ALA A 633 0.17 18.96 -2.36
N GLN A 634 0.74 19.95 -3.04
CA GLN A 634 0.65 21.36 -2.66
C GLN A 634 -0.11 22.09 -3.76
N GLU A 635 -1.38 22.35 -3.51
CA GLU A 635 -2.30 22.98 -4.45
C GLU A 635 -3.11 24.08 -3.76
N ASP A 636 -3.42 25.14 -4.50
CA ASP A 636 -4.29 26.21 -4.03
C ASP A 636 -5.74 25.70 -3.99
N PHE A 637 -6.40 25.86 -2.84
CA PHE A 637 -7.83 25.58 -2.71
C PHE A 637 -8.49 26.50 -1.69
N ASN A 638 -9.83 26.52 -1.71
CA ASN A 638 -10.64 27.28 -0.77
C ASN A 638 -11.36 26.36 0.22
N LEU A 639 -11.34 26.70 1.52
CA LEU A 639 -11.97 25.91 2.57
C LEU A 639 -13.50 25.82 2.42
N SER A 640 -14.16 26.84 1.86
CA SER A 640 -15.59 26.78 1.58
C SER A 640 -15.92 25.68 0.59
N GLU A 641 -15.15 25.57 -0.49
CA GLU A 641 -15.37 24.55 -1.52
C GLU A 641 -15.11 23.14 -0.99
N LEU A 642 -14.08 22.98 -0.16
CA LEU A 642 -13.81 21.71 0.53
C LEU A 642 -15.01 21.28 1.38
N VAL A 643 -15.56 22.19 2.19
CA VAL A 643 -16.72 21.90 3.04
C VAL A 643 -17.97 21.62 2.20
N ASP A 644 -18.18 22.31 1.10
CA ASP A 644 -19.28 22.05 0.16
C ASP A 644 -19.22 20.65 -0.45
N ASN A 645 -18.02 20.24 -0.89
CA ASN A 645 -17.81 18.91 -1.45
C ASN A 645 -18.11 17.83 -0.41
N LEU A 646 -17.67 18.03 0.85
CA LEU A 646 -17.96 17.11 1.95
C LEU A 646 -19.46 16.99 2.22
N ILE A 647 -20.18 18.11 2.25
CA ILE A 647 -21.63 18.11 2.46
C ILE A 647 -22.32 17.40 1.30
N THR A 648 -21.96 17.73 0.06
CA THR A 648 -22.54 17.14 -1.15
C THR A 648 -22.39 15.62 -1.17
N LEU A 649 -21.24 15.10 -0.71
CA LEU A 649 -20.96 13.66 -0.65
C LEU A 649 -21.71 12.94 0.47
N THR A 650 -21.91 13.59 1.62
CA THR A 650 -22.48 12.98 2.82
C THR A 650 -23.99 13.13 2.94
N ARG A 651 -24.57 14.17 2.33
CA ARG A 651 -25.98 14.54 2.47
C ARG A 651 -26.98 13.44 2.05
N PRO A 652 -26.83 12.77 0.89
CA PRO A 652 -27.78 11.73 0.48
C PRO A 652 -27.93 10.61 1.52
N VAL A 653 -26.81 10.24 2.18
CA VAL A 653 -26.78 9.18 3.20
C VAL A 653 -27.36 9.67 4.53
N LEU A 654 -27.07 10.92 4.90
CA LEU A 654 -27.71 11.56 6.07
C LEU A 654 -29.24 11.58 5.93
N ASP A 655 -29.74 11.93 4.75
CA ASP A 655 -31.18 12.03 4.46
C ASP A 655 -31.84 10.64 4.42
N GLU A 656 -31.16 9.62 3.87
CA GLU A 656 -31.61 8.22 3.89
C GLU A 656 -31.85 7.73 5.33
N HIS A 657 -30.93 8.04 6.25
CA HIS A 657 -31.05 7.71 7.67
C HIS A 657 -31.87 8.73 8.48
N LYS A 658 -32.32 9.83 7.85
CA LYS A 658 -33.07 10.93 8.47
C LYS A 658 -32.35 11.57 9.66
N HIS A 659 -31.03 11.69 9.58
CA HIS A 659 -30.23 12.31 10.64
C HIS A 659 -30.41 13.83 10.63
N ASN A 660 -30.46 14.43 11.81
CA ASN A 660 -30.33 15.88 11.94
C ASN A 660 -28.85 16.23 11.81
N PHE A 661 -28.53 17.08 10.82
CA PHE A 661 -27.16 17.47 10.54
C PHE A 661 -26.98 18.97 10.67
N ASP A 662 -26.15 19.38 11.64
CA ASP A 662 -25.84 20.77 11.94
C ASP A 662 -24.40 21.11 11.56
N ILE A 663 -24.19 22.31 11.03
CA ILE A 663 -22.87 22.79 10.59
C ILE A 663 -22.56 24.14 11.22
N HIS A 664 -21.41 24.23 11.91
CA HIS A 664 -20.95 25.47 12.52
C HIS A 664 -19.59 25.90 11.95
N ILE A 665 -19.53 27.11 11.41
CA ILE A 665 -18.25 27.76 11.06
C ILE A 665 -18.00 28.83 12.10
N ASN A 666 -16.87 28.72 12.78
CA ASN A 666 -16.48 29.64 13.84
C ASN A 666 -15.16 30.32 13.45
N HIS A 667 -15.14 31.65 13.33
CA HIS A 667 -13.88 32.43 13.22
C HIS A 667 -12.90 31.86 12.19
N ILE A 668 -13.19 32.00 10.89
CA ILE A 668 -12.23 31.70 9.82
C ILE A 668 -11.81 33.00 9.15
N GLU A 669 -10.58 33.42 9.41
CA GLU A 669 -9.99 34.64 8.85
C GLU A 669 -9.38 34.39 7.47
N HIS A 670 -8.89 33.18 7.23
CA HIS A 670 -8.20 32.77 6.01
C HIS A 670 -8.91 31.55 5.38
N GLU A 671 -9.58 31.76 4.25
CA GLU A 671 -10.27 30.68 3.52
C GLU A 671 -9.43 30.11 2.38
N ASP A 672 -8.53 30.92 1.82
CA ASP A 672 -7.66 30.58 0.71
C ASP A 672 -6.33 30.02 1.23
N VAL A 673 -6.11 28.74 1.00
CA VAL A 673 -5.00 27.95 1.59
C VAL A 673 -4.32 27.10 0.52
N CYS A 674 -3.12 26.61 0.83
CA CYS A 674 -2.36 25.67 0.01
C CYS A 674 -2.24 24.32 0.75
N GLY A 675 -2.47 23.22 0.03
CA GLY A 675 -2.33 21.87 0.55
C GLY A 675 -2.99 20.81 -0.33
N ASP A 676 -3.16 19.60 0.21
CA ASP A 676 -3.74 18.47 -0.51
C ASP A 676 -5.24 18.34 -0.19
N SER A 677 -6.07 19.08 -0.92
CA SER A 677 -7.52 19.11 -0.71
C SER A 677 -8.18 17.73 -0.82
N LEU A 678 -7.67 16.87 -1.71
CA LEU A 678 -8.21 15.52 -1.92
C LEU A 678 -7.95 14.62 -0.70
N ARG A 679 -6.74 14.68 -0.13
CA ARG A 679 -6.40 13.91 1.08
C ARG A 679 -7.13 14.44 2.30
N ILE A 680 -7.31 15.75 2.42
CA ILE A 680 -8.14 16.34 3.48
C ILE A 680 -9.59 15.87 3.33
N GLN A 681 -10.15 15.89 2.12
CA GLN A 681 -11.50 15.39 1.84
C GLN A 681 -11.62 13.91 2.20
N GLN A 682 -10.62 13.09 1.88
CA GLN A 682 -10.58 11.66 2.24
C GLN A 682 -10.66 11.45 3.76
N VAL A 683 -9.90 12.22 4.54
CA VAL A 683 -9.96 12.17 6.02
C VAL A 683 -11.39 12.43 6.50
N PHE A 684 -12.02 13.52 6.04
CA PHE A 684 -13.33 13.92 6.55
C PHE A 684 -14.48 13.05 6.02
N VAL A 685 -14.41 12.54 4.79
CA VAL A 685 -15.38 11.53 4.29
C VAL A 685 -15.32 10.26 5.15
N ASN A 686 -14.12 9.81 5.52
CA ASN A 686 -13.96 8.64 6.40
C ASN A 686 -14.55 8.89 7.79
N LEU A 687 -14.31 10.06 8.38
CA LEU A 687 -14.83 10.40 9.71
C LEU A 687 -16.35 10.61 9.70
N MET A 688 -16.88 11.34 8.71
CA MET A 688 -18.31 11.59 8.53
C MET A 688 -19.09 10.31 8.25
N SER A 689 -18.58 9.44 7.38
CA SER A 689 -19.23 8.16 7.08
C SER A 689 -19.31 7.26 8.32
N ASN A 690 -18.31 7.28 9.19
CA ASN A 690 -18.37 6.59 10.48
C ASN A 690 -19.42 7.22 11.40
N ALA A 691 -19.47 8.55 11.52
CA ALA A 691 -20.49 9.24 12.33
C ALA A 691 -21.91 8.88 11.87
N ILE A 692 -22.16 8.87 10.56
CA ILE A 692 -23.44 8.48 9.96
C ILE A 692 -23.76 7.02 10.28
N LYS A 693 -22.82 6.13 10.01
CA LYS A 693 -23.01 4.68 10.13
C LYS A 693 -23.27 4.20 11.56
N TYR A 694 -22.71 4.87 12.56
CA TYR A 694 -22.78 4.45 13.97
C TYR A 694 -23.76 5.29 14.81
N THR A 695 -24.40 6.27 14.19
CA THR A 695 -25.53 7.00 14.76
C THR A 695 -26.83 6.30 14.36
N PRO A 696 -27.76 6.04 15.29
CA PRO A 696 -29.07 5.48 14.94
C PRO A 696 -29.88 6.43 14.06
N ASP A 697 -30.73 5.87 13.17
CA ASP A 697 -31.68 6.64 12.35
C ASP A 697 -32.44 7.69 13.17
N GLY A 698 -32.54 8.91 12.65
CA GLY A 698 -33.10 10.06 13.38
C GLY A 698 -32.17 10.70 14.43
N GLY A 699 -30.91 10.26 14.53
CA GLY A 699 -29.91 10.82 15.44
C GLY A 699 -29.35 12.17 14.97
N ASN A 700 -28.44 12.73 15.77
CA ASN A 700 -27.88 14.07 15.55
C ASN A 700 -26.38 13.97 15.26
N ILE A 701 -25.93 14.69 14.24
CA ILE A 701 -24.53 14.82 13.87
C ILE A 701 -24.23 16.31 13.69
N THR A 702 -23.16 16.78 14.30
CA THR A 702 -22.69 18.16 14.19
C THR A 702 -21.29 18.17 13.58
N PHE A 703 -21.11 18.93 12.51
CA PHE A 703 -19.81 19.25 11.93
C PHE A 703 -19.45 20.69 12.26
N SER A 704 -18.20 20.95 12.62
CA SER A 704 -17.73 22.31 12.88
C SER A 704 -16.30 22.51 12.44
N ILE A 705 -15.97 23.74 12.05
CA ILE A 705 -14.63 24.17 11.65
C ILE A 705 -14.31 25.51 12.32
N GLU A 706 -13.09 25.63 12.85
CA GLU A 706 -12.59 26.83 13.50
C GLU A 706 -11.12 27.10 13.15
N GLU A 707 -10.76 28.37 12.89
CA GLU A 707 -9.35 28.77 12.79
C GLU A 707 -8.83 29.18 14.18
N LYS A 708 -7.76 28.52 14.65
CA LYS A 708 -7.11 28.81 15.93
C LYS A 708 -5.90 29.72 15.73
N PRO A 709 -5.66 30.71 16.61
CA PRO A 709 -4.43 31.49 16.60
C PRO A 709 -3.21 30.58 16.83
N ASN A 710 -2.24 30.57 15.92
CA ASN A 710 -1.06 29.71 16.03
C ASN A 710 0.28 30.46 16.12
N GLY A 711 0.29 31.79 16.06
CA GLY A 711 1.49 32.62 16.21
C GLY A 711 2.44 32.64 15.00
N PHE A 712 2.13 31.91 13.92
CA PHE A 712 2.87 31.89 12.66
C PHE A 712 2.07 32.63 11.59
N SER A 713 2.69 33.61 10.92
CA SER A 713 1.97 34.46 9.95
C SER A 713 1.70 33.79 8.59
N GLU A 714 2.41 32.71 8.28
CA GLU A 714 2.37 32.04 6.96
C GLU A 714 1.54 30.75 6.98
N LEU A 715 1.13 30.28 8.16
CA LEU A 715 0.37 29.04 8.34
C LEU A 715 -0.93 29.34 9.09
N GLY A 716 -2.06 28.80 8.61
CA GLY A 716 -3.31 28.74 9.36
C GLY A 716 -3.43 27.43 10.14
N CYS A 717 -4.00 27.47 11.34
CA CYS A 717 -4.30 26.27 12.13
C CYS A 717 -5.81 26.06 12.17
N TYR A 718 -6.29 24.99 11.54
CA TYR A 718 -7.71 24.72 11.40
C TYR A 718 -8.09 23.50 12.23
N GLU A 719 -9.09 23.66 13.10
CA GLU A 719 -9.65 22.63 13.94
C GLU A 719 -11.04 22.25 13.43
N PHE A 720 -11.18 21.01 12.99
CA PHE A 720 -12.43 20.42 12.54
C PHE A 720 -12.96 19.50 13.63
N THR A 721 -14.25 19.58 13.94
CA THR A 721 -14.88 18.72 14.94
C THR A 721 -16.13 18.06 14.35
N ILE A 722 -16.19 16.73 14.48
CA ILE A 722 -17.36 15.90 14.14
C ILE A 722 -17.87 15.30 15.45
N GLU A 723 -19.11 15.60 15.79
CA GLU A 723 -19.77 15.15 17.02
C GLU A 723 -21.06 14.43 16.68
N ASP A 724 -21.24 13.22 17.20
CA ASP A 724 -22.45 12.42 17.02
C ASP A 724 -23.01 11.96 18.36
N ASN A 725 -24.32 11.65 18.40
CA ASN A 725 -24.99 11.07 19.56
C ASN A 725 -25.19 9.55 19.45
N GLY A 726 -24.32 8.87 18.70
CA GLY A 726 -24.40 7.46 18.37
C GLY A 726 -23.98 6.51 19.50
N ILE A 727 -23.60 5.29 19.11
CA ILE A 727 -23.32 4.20 20.07
C ILE A 727 -22.06 4.40 20.91
N GLY A 728 -21.18 5.34 20.56
CA GLY A 728 -19.90 5.57 21.23
C GLY A 728 -18.95 4.37 21.22
N MET A 729 -17.81 4.49 21.89
CA MET A 729 -16.74 3.48 21.91
C MET A 729 -16.28 3.12 23.33
N SER A 730 -15.82 1.89 23.52
CA SER A 730 -15.19 1.46 24.78
C SER A 730 -13.77 2.06 24.94
N PRO A 731 -13.28 2.26 26.18
CA PRO A 731 -11.93 2.75 26.42
C PRO A 731 -10.83 1.85 25.86
N GLU A 732 -11.09 0.54 25.76
CA GLU A 732 -10.16 -0.43 25.18
C GLU A 732 -10.06 -0.25 23.67
N PHE A 733 -11.19 -0.09 22.98
CA PHE A 733 -11.21 0.11 21.53
C PHE A 733 -10.60 1.44 21.13
N GLN A 734 -10.84 2.52 21.90
CA GLN A 734 -10.25 3.83 21.65
C GLN A 734 -8.71 3.81 21.57
N LYS A 735 -8.04 2.86 22.25
CA LYS A 735 -6.58 2.73 22.21
C LYS A 735 -6.06 2.10 20.91
N ILE A 736 -6.85 1.26 20.27
CA ILE A 736 -6.46 0.47 19.10
C ILE A 736 -7.21 0.90 17.83
N MET A 737 -8.17 1.81 17.90
CA MET A 737 -9.07 2.18 16.79
C MET A 737 -8.36 2.73 15.54
N PHE A 738 -7.14 3.24 15.72
CA PHE A 738 -6.32 3.75 14.63
C PHE A 738 -5.26 2.74 14.15
N ASP A 739 -5.19 1.57 14.79
CA ASP A 739 -4.32 0.49 14.33
C ASP A 739 -5.00 -0.17 13.12
N PRO A 740 -4.24 -0.46 12.04
CA PRO A 740 -4.81 -1.02 10.83
C PRO A 740 -5.67 -2.26 11.10
N PHE A 741 -6.82 -2.36 10.45
CA PHE A 741 -7.78 -3.48 10.54
C PHE A 741 -8.47 -3.67 11.88
N SER A 742 -8.32 -2.73 12.82
CA SER A 742 -9.02 -2.79 14.10
C SER A 742 -10.51 -2.50 13.95
N ARG A 743 -11.36 -3.38 14.51
CA ARG A 743 -12.82 -3.25 14.53
C ARG A 743 -13.34 -3.50 15.94
N ALA A 744 -14.46 -2.85 16.29
CA ALA A 744 -15.13 -3.10 17.56
C ALA A 744 -15.95 -4.40 17.46
N ASP A 745 -15.57 -5.40 18.26
CA ASP A 745 -16.30 -6.68 18.42
C ASP A 745 -17.61 -6.45 19.18
N ASP A 746 -18.69 -6.13 18.46
CA ASP A 746 -20.05 -6.08 19.01
C ASP A 746 -21.00 -6.93 18.14
N HIS A 747 -21.88 -7.70 18.78
CA HIS A 747 -22.91 -8.51 18.13
C HIS A 747 -23.86 -7.67 17.25
N ARG A 748 -23.94 -6.35 17.46
CA ARG A 748 -24.67 -5.40 16.58
C ARG A 748 -23.86 -4.89 15.38
N THR A 749 -22.53 -4.79 15.46
CA THR A 749 -21.66 -4.25 14.38
C THR A 749 -21.30 -5.28 13.32
N THR A 750 -21.55 -6.57 13.57
CA THR A 750 -21.33 -7.67 12.61
C THR A 750 -22.08 -7.54 11.28
N ARG A 751 -23.14 -6.72 11.23
CA ARG A 751 -23.89 -6.44 9.98
C ARG A 751 -23.34 -5.28 9.16
N VAL A 752 -22.43 -4.47 9.72
CA VAL A 752 -22.00 -3.22 9.09
C VAL A 752 -20.61 -3.39 8.48
N GLN A 753 -20.54 -3.42 7.15
CA GLN A 753 -19.30 -3.62 6.38
C GLN A 753 -18.32 -2.44 6.55
N GLY A 754 -17.02 -2.73 6.57
CA GLY A 754 -15.93 -1.76 6.66
C GLY A 754 -14.58 -2.44 6.88
N THR A 755 -13.52 -1.90 6.27
CA THR A 755 -12.15 -2.46 6.23
C THR A 755 -11.37 -2.35 7.52
N GLY A 756 -11.71 -1.39 8.38
CA GLY A 756 -10.88 -1.00 9.52
C GLY A 756 -9.60 -0.25 9.11
N LEU A 757 -9.47 0.19 7.85
CA LEU A 757 -8.33 0.96 7.36
C LEU A 757 -8.54 2.47 7.44
N GLY A 758 -9.78 2.94 7.30
CA GLY A 758 -10.09 4.37 7.18
C GLY A 758 -9.51 5.23 8.29
N MET A 759 -9.57 4.78 9.56
CA MET A 759 -9.02 5.54 10.70
C MET A 759 -7.49 5.57 10.70
N ALA A 760 -6.84 4.47 10.34
CA ALA A 760 -5.38 4.39 10.23
C ALA A 760 -4.86 5.31 9.11
N ILE A 761 -5.54 5.32 7.97
CA ILE A 761 -5.25 6.23 6.85
C ILE A 761 -5.46 7.68 7.28
N SER A 762 -6.60 8.00 7.92
CA SER A 762 -6.89 9.35 8.39
C SER A 762 -5.81 9.88 9.35
N ARG A 763 -5.38 9.05 10.32
CA ARG A 763 -4.30 9.42 11.27
C ARG A 763 -2.99 9.70 10.55
N ASN A 764 -2.62 8.89 9.56
CA ASN A 764 -1.37 9.09 8.82
C ASN A 764 -1.41 10.35 7.95
N ILE A 765 -2.51 10.62 7.24
CA ILE A 765 -2.67 11.85 6.45
C ILE A 765 -2.55 13.08 7.35
N VAL A 766 -3.27 13.09 8.48
CA VAL A 766 -3.22 14.21 9.43
C VAL A 766 -1.82 14.39 10.01
N ASN A 767 -1.12 13.31 10.34
CA ASN A 767 0.28 13.39 10.80
C ASN A 767 1.22 13.96 9.72
N LEU A 768 1.04 13.60 8.45
CA LEU A 768 1.80 14.17 7.33
C LEU A 768 1.56 15.68 7.16
N MET A 769 0.37 16.17 7.55
CA MET A 769 0.02 17.59 7.61
C MET A 769 0.47 18.28 8.91
N ASN A 770 1.36 17.64 9.68
CA ASN A 770 1.80 18.06 11.02
C ASN A 770 0.64 18.28 12.01
N GLY A 771 -0.50 17.64 11.76
CA GLY A 771 -1.73 17.77 12.53
C GLY A 771 -1.86 16.74 13.65
N ASN A 772 -3.05 16.69 14.24
CA ASN A 772 -3.41 15.69 15.25
C ASN A 772 -4.90 15.31 15.19
N ILE A 773 -5.24 14.07 15.59
CA ILE A 773 -6.62 13.62 15.78
C ILE A 773 -6.83 13.30 17.26
N LYS A 774 -7.79 13.96 17.89
CA LYS A 774 -8.26 13.68 19.25
C LYS A 774 -9.65 13.05 19.21
N VAL A 775 -9.87 12.04 20.05
CA VAL A 775 -11.15 11.34 20.16
C VAL A 775 -11.63 11.39 21.60
N ASP A 776 -12.84 11.90 21.81
CA ASP A 776 -13.56 11.90 23.08
C ASP A 776 -14.86 11.11 22.88
N SER A 777 -14.91 9.85 23.35
CA SER A 777 -16.06 8.97 23.15
C SER A 777 -16.45 8.26 24.44
N THR A 778 -17.76 8.07 24.64
CA THR A 778 -18.29 7.26 25.74
C THR A 778 -19.37 6.34 25.21
N LEU A 779 -19.26 5.05 25.55
CA LEU A 779 -20.24 4.05 25.14
C LEU A 779 -21.68 4.51 25.45
N HIS A 780 -22.53 4.47 24.42
CA HIS A 780 -23.94 4.90 24.37
C HIS A 780 -24.21 6.39 24.60
N LYS A 781 -23.19 7.25 24.50
CA LYS A 781 -23.35 8.71 24.59
C LYS A 781 -22.84 9.45 23.35
N GLY A 782 -22.40 8.73 22.34
CA GLY A 782 -21.83 9.29 21.12
C GLY A 782 -20.32 9.47 21.15
N THR A 783 -19.82 10.13 20.11
CA THR A 783 -18.40 10.35 19.87
C THR A 783 -18.16 11.78 19.40
N LYS A 784 -17.08 12.39 19.88
CA LYS A 784 -16.54 13.65 19.37
C LYS A 784 -15.12 13.41 18.86
N ILE A 785 -14.89 13.70 17.59
CA ILE A 785 -13.58 13.63 16.95
C ILE A 785 -13.16 15.04 16.58
N THR A 786 -11.99 15.46 17.05
CA THR A 786 -11.38 16.75 16.75
C THR A 786 -10.10 16.53 15.94
N VAL A 787 -10.03 17.10 14.74
CA VAL A 787 -8.89 17.02 13.83
C VAL A 787 -8.28 18.41 13.70
N THR A 788 -7.01 18.55 14.02
CA THR A 788 -6.24 19.78 13.84
C THR A 788 -5.30 19.61 12.66
N ILE A 789 -5.33 20.52 11.69
CA ILE A 789 -4.41 20.55 10.54
C ILE A 789 -3.79 21.95 10.38
N TYR A 790 -2.58 21.99 9.82
CA TYR A 790 -1.87 23.23 9.49
C TYR A 790 -1.77 23.36 7.98
N LEU A 791 -2.20 24.50 7.43
CA LEU A 791 -2.18 24.76 6.00
C LEU A 791 -1.46 26.08 5.73
N GLU A 792 -0.69 26.12 4.64
CA GLU A 792 -0.06 27.35 4.18
C GLU A 792 -1.13 28.33 3.70
N LEU A 793 -1.00 29.59 4.08
CA LEU A 793 -1.93 30.64 3.66
C LEU A 793 -1.53 31.14 2.27
N GLN A 794 -2.51 31.35 1.38
CA GLN A 794 -2.22 31.97 0.10
C GLN A 794 -1.80 33.43 0.31
N GLU A 795 -0.63 33.83 -0.22
CA GLU A 795 -0.20 35.23 -0.26
C GLU A 795 -1.06 36.02 -1.26
N LYS A 796 -2.22 36.51 -0.81
CA LYS A 796 -3.00 37.54 -1.52
C LYS A 796 -3.20 38.73 -0.60
N GLU A 797 -2.91 39.94 -1.09
CA GLU A 797 -3.34 41.16 -0.41
C GLU A 797 -4.87 41.09 -0.23
N LYS A 798 -5.37 41.21 1.01
CA LYS A 798 -6.80 41.35 1.29
C LYS A 798 -7.27 42.68 0.64
N GLU A 799 -7.59 42.65 -0.65
CA GLU A 799 -8.24 43.79 -1.32
C GLU A 799 -9.58 44.03 -0.61
N LYS A 800 -9.63 45.09 0.18
CA LYS A 800 -10.89 45.59 0.72
C LYS A 800 -11.67 46.16 -0.45
N ASP A 801 -12.85 45.61 -0.69
CA ASP A 801 -13.74 46.14 -1.70
C ASP A 801 -14.28 47.48 -1.22
N GLU A 802 -13.70 48.58 -1.73
CA GLU A 802 -14.11 49.93 -1.35
C GLU A 802 -15.61 50.16 -1.55
N ASN A 803 -16.24 49.43 -2.48
CA ASN A 803 -17.66 49.59 -2.79
C ASN A 803 -18.60 48.95 -1.75
N LEU A 804 -18.11 48.02 -0.93
CA LEU A 804 -18.91 47.39 0.14
C LEU A 804 -18.78 48.10 1.50
N MET A 805 -17.86 49.06 1.62
CA MET A 805 -17.57 49.70 2.90
C MET A 805 -18.75 50.52 3.43
N ASN A 806 -19.07 50.31 4.72
CA ASN A 806 -20.14 50.98 5.47
C ASN A 806 -21.58 50.80 4.95
N LEU A 807 -21.83 49.81 4.08
CA LEU A 807 -23.20 49.50 3.67
C LEU A 807 -24.00 48.92 4.87
N PRO A 808 -25.25 49.37 5.10
CA PRO A 808 -26.06 48.86 6.21
C PRO A 808 -26.75 47.54 5.83
N VAL A 809 -26.47 46.47 6.57
CA VAL A 809 -27.10 45.15 6.36
C VAL A 809 -27.82 44.70 7.62
N LEU A 810 -29.05 44.20 7.49
CA LEU A 810 -29.82 43.60 8.58
C LEU A 810 -29.79 42.08 8.49
N VAL A 811 -29.36 41.40 9.55
CA VAL A 811 -29.41 39.95 9.69
C VAL A 811 -30.60 39.56 10.56
N VAL A 812 -31.37 38.56 10.15
CA VAL A 812 -32.57 38.11 10.85
C VAL A 812 -32.48 36.59 10.97
N ASP A 813 -32.26 36.09 12.17
CA ASP A 813 -32.18 34.66 12.48
C ASP A 813 -32.69 34.47 13.91
N ASP A 814 -33.46 33.41 14.19
CA ASP A 814 -33.97 33.14 15.54
C ASP A 814 -32.88 32.58 16.48
N ASP A 815 -31.75 32.14 15.92
CA ASP A 815 -30.53 31.87 16.65
C ASP A 815 -29.65 33.12 16.77
N LYS A 816 -29.55 33.60 18.01
CA LYS A 816 -28.68 34.70 18.39
C LYS A 816 -27.21 34.48 18.01
N THR A 817 -26.72 33.24 18.11
CA THR A 817 -25.32 32.90 17.81
C THR A 817 -25.03 33.07 16.32
N CYS A 818 -25.95 32.60 15.46
CA CYS A 818 -25.88 32.80 14.01
C CYS A 818 -25.90 34.29 13.64
N CYS A 819 -26.75 35.08 14.29
CA CYS A 819 -26.77 36.54 14.13
C CYS A 819 -25.44 37.20 14.49
N GLU A 820 -24.88 36.90 15.67
CA GLU A 820 -23.62 37.48 16.15
C GLU A 820 -22.45 37.11 15.24
N SER A 821 -22.37 35.85 14.81
CA SER A 821 -21.33 35.35 13.89
C SER A 821 -21.41 36.01 12.50
N THR A 822 -22.62 36.10 11.94
CA THR A 822 -22.84 36.74 10.63
C THR A 822 -22.47 38.23 10.67
N VAL A 823 -22.84 38.95 11.73
CA VAL A 823 -22.50 40.37 11.88
C VAL A 823 -20.99 40.57 12.11
N ALA A 824 -20.32 39.66 12.83
CA ALA A 824 -18.86 39.69 12.95
C ALA A 824 -18.19 39.55 11.57
N THR A 825 -18.65 38.59 10.75
CA THR A 825 -18.17 38.37 9.38
C THR A 825 -18.41 39.60 8.48
N LEU A 826 -19.60 40.21 8.54
CA LEU A 826 -19.91 41.44 7.81
C LEU A 826 -18.96 42.58 8.20
N LYS A 827 -18.65 42.72 9.49
CA LYS A 827 -17.73 43.74 9.99
C LYS A 827 -16.31 43.55 9.48
N GLU A 828 -15.84 42.32 9.33
CA GLU A 828 -14.54 42.00 8.72
C GLU A 828 -14.47 42.37 7.24
N ILE A 829 -15.58 42.24 6.51
CA ILE A 829 -15.72 42.70 5.11
C ILE A 829 -15.72 44.23 5.04
N GLY A 830 -16.05 44.93 6.14
CA GLY A 830 -16.20 46.39 6.20
C GLY A 830 -17.64 46.87 6.12
N ILE A 831 -18.62 45.97 6.23
CA ILE A 831 -20.06 46.24 6.15
C ILE A 831 -20.61 46.51 7.55
N THR A 832 -21.58 47.43 7.68
CA THR A 832 -22.25 47.73 8.94
C THR A 832 -23.43 46.80 9.15
N GLY A 833 -23.23 45.73 9.93
CA GLY A 833 -24.27 44.75 10.26
C GLY A 833 -25.06 45.11 11.53
N GLU A 834 -26.38 44.98 11.45
CA GLU A 834 -27.29 44.93 12.61
C GLU A 834 -28.06 43.60 12.59
N TRP A 835 -28.57 43.15 13.74
CA TRP A 835 -29.37 41.92 13.80
C TRP A 835 -30.65 42.05 14.64
N VAL A 836 -31.60 41.15 14.36
CA VAL A 836 -32.86 40.93 15.08
C VAL A 836 -33.20 39.43 15.15
N LEU A 837 -34.06 39.02 16.08
CA LEU A 837 -34.40 37.60 16.30
C LEU A 837 -35.77 37.18 15.75
N SER A 838 -36.47 38.05 15.04
CA SER A 838 -37.79 37.71 14.50
C SER A 838 -38.11 38.48 13.22
N GLY A 839 -38.84 37.83 12.31
CA GLY A 839 -39.34 38.45 11.09
C GLY A 839 -40.18 39.70 11.35
N ARG A 840 -40.98 39.71 12.42
CA ARG A 840 -41.78 40.88 12.80
C ARG A 840 -40.93 42.09 13.17
N GLU A 841 -39.89 41.89 13.97
CA GLU A 841 -38.96 42.98 14.32
C GLU A 841 -38.19 43.47 13.09
N ALA A 842 -37.81 42.56 12.18
CA ALA A 842 -37.16 42.91 10.93
C ALA A 842 -38.02 43.84 10.07
N VAL A 843 -39.31 43.52 9.90
CA VAL A 843 -40.27 44.34 9.13
C VAL A 843 -40.39 45.75 9.73
N GLU A 844 -40.52 45.87 11.06
CA GLU A 844 -40.63 47.17 11.72
C GLU A 844 -39.34 47.99 11.63
N ARG A 845 -38.16 47.36 11.78
CA ARG A 845 -36.87 48.05 11.62
C ARG A 845 -36.63 48.53 10.20
N CYS A 846 -36.91 47.70 9.20
CA CYS A 846 -36.80 48.08 7.79
C CYS A 846 -37.73 49.26 7.49
N TYR A 847 -38.98 49.18 7.94
CA TYR A 847 -39.97 50.25 7.72
C TYR A 847 -39.56 51.57 8.39
N ALA A 848 -39.06 51.53 9.64
CA ALA A 848 -38.59 52.72 10.34
C ALA A 848 -37.41 53.42 9.63
N ARG A 849 -36.48 52.65 9.05
CA ARG A 849 -35.36 53.19 8.26
C ARG A 849 -35.80 53.75 6.91
N HIS A 850 -36.80 53.13 6.29
CA HIS A 850 -37.39 53.62 5.04
C HIS A 850 -38.06 54.98 5.21
N GLU A 851 -38.84 55.17 6.29
CA GLU A 851 -39.45 56.48 6.62
C GLU A 851 -38.39 57.58 6.82
N LEU A 852 -37.19 57.21 7.28
CA LEU A 852 -36.04 58.12 7.46
C LEU A 852 -35.16 58.26 6.20
N LYS A 853 -35.51 57.61 5.08
CA LYS A 853 -34.72 57.56 3.84
C LYS A 853 -33.28 57.09 4.04
N ASN A 854 -33.10 56.11 4.93
CA ASN A 854 -31.82 55.49 5.25
C ASN A 854 -31.95 53.97 5.26
N ASP A 855 -32.49 53.43 4.15
CA ASP A 855 -32.78 52.02 3.96
C ASP A 855 -31.57 51.11 4.19
N TYR A 856 -31.84 49.86 4.54
CA TYR A 856 -30.81 48.84 4.49
C TYR A 856 -30.42 48.58 3.03
N PHE A 857 -29.13 48.38 2.79
CA PHE A 857 -28.62 47.91 1.51
C PHE A 857 -29.13 46.48 1.23
N ALA A 858 -29.02 45.60 2.23
CA ALA A 858 -29.54 44.24 2.16
C ALA A 858 -30.14 43.77 3.49
N VAL A 859 -31.11 42.86 3.41
CA VAL A 859 -31.68 42.11 4.53
C VAL A 859 -31.43 40.63 4.30
N ILE A 860 -30.68 40.00 5.20
CA ILE A 860 -30.36 38.57 5.18
C ILE A 860 -31.31 37.87 6.17
N LEU A 861 -32.17 37.00 5.65
CA LEU A 861 -33.25 36.34 6.39
C LEU A 861 -32.98 34.85 6.52
N ASP A 862 -33.01 34.29 7.73
CA ASP A 862 -33.13 32.85 7.89
C ASP A 862 -34.49 32.37 7.36
N TRP A 863 -34.48 31.23 6.68
CA TRP A 863 -35.71 30.63 6.20
C TRP A 863 -36.61 30.21 7.36
N LYS A 864 -36.10 29.45 8.34
CA LYS A 864 -36.89 28.72 9.35
C LYS A 864 -36.92 29.48 10.67
N MET A 865 -37.71 30.54 10.72
CA MET A 865 -37.97 31.27 11.97
C MET A 865 -39.37 30.99 12.53
N PRO A 866 -39.54 30.94 13.87
CA PRO A 866 -40.84 30.79 14.51
C PRO A 866 -41.75 32.01 14.25
N ASP A 867 -43.06 31.76 14.26
CA ASP A 867 -44.16 32.70 13.99
C ASP A 867 -44.21 33.29 12.57
N MET A 868 -43.11 33.87 12.09
CA MET A 868 -43.00 34.50 10.77
C MET A 868 -41.70 34.05 10.11
N ASP A 869 -41.84 33.12 9.15
CA ASP A 869 -40.71 32.57 8.39
C ASP A 869 -40.04 33.61 7.47
N GLY A 870 -38.89 33.25 6.90
CA GLY A 870 -38.12 34.15 6.03
C GLY A 870 -38.89 34.61 4.79
N ILE A 871 -39.73 33.76 4.20
CA ILE A 871 -40.51 34.11 3.01
C ILE A 871 -41.62 35.11 3.36
N GLU A 872 -42.39 34.85 4.42
CA GLU A 872 -43.45 35.73 4.85
C GLU A 872 -42.88 37.08 5.31
N THR A 873 -41.71 37.06 5.97
CA THR A 873 -40.96 38.28 6.30
C THR A 873 -40.62 39.07 5.04
N ALA A 874 -40.05 38.42 4.01
CA ALA A 874 -39.73 39.05 2.74
C ALA A 874 -40.98 39.66 2.07
N ARG A 875 -42.09 38.92 2.06
CA ARG A 875 -43.38 39.35 1.52
C ARG A 875 -43.91 40.61 2.21
N GLN A 876 -43.78 40.69 3.54
CA GLN A 876 -44.21 41.87 4.31
C GLN A 876 -43.30 43.08 4.09
N ILE A 877 -41.98 42.88 4.02
CA ILE A 877 -41.01 43.95 3.69
C ILE A 877 -41.33 44.51 2.29
N ARG A 878 -41.51 43.63 1.29
CA ARG A 878 -41.87 44.00 -0.08
C ARG A 878 -43.19 44.76 -0.16
N LYS A 879 -44.19 44.38 0.63
CA LYS A 879 -45.49 45.05 0.67
C LYS A 879 -45.42 46.47 1.22
N ARG A 880 -44.57 46.73 2.22
CA ARG A 880 -44.44 48.04 2.87
C ARG A 880 -43.45 48.98 2.19
N ILE A 881 -42.36 48.44 1.64
CA ILE A 881 -41.21 49.23 1.18
C ILE A 881 -41.00 49.13 -0.35
N GLY A 882 -41.36 48.00 -0.98
CA GLY A 882 -41.14 47.78 -2.41
C GLY A 882 -39.79 47.11 -2.71
N LYS A 883 -39.29 47.26 -3.95
CA LYS A 883 -38.11 46.54 -4.48
C LYS A 883 -36.76 47.25 -4.22
N GLU A 884 -36.75 48.34 -3.46
CA GLU A 884 -35.54 49.16 -3.27
C GLU A 884 -34.50 48.53 -2.32
N ILE A 885 -34.94 47.60 -1.45
CA ILE A 885 -34.06 46.86 -0.53
C ILE A 885 -33.73 45.49 -1.09
N THR A 886 -32.47 45.07 -1.13
CA THR A 886 -32.11 43.69 -1.50
C THR A 886 -32.50 42.73 -0.37
N ILE A 887 -33.22 41.66 -0.67
CA ILE A 887 -33.60 40.61 0.28
C ILE A 887 -32.89 39.32 -0.11
N ILE A 888 -32.10 38.79 0.81
CA ILE A 888 -31.33 37.56 0.65
C ILE A 888 -31.85 36.56 1.67
N VAL A 889 -32.13 35.32 1.26
CA VAL A 889 -32.56 34.26 2.18
C VAL A 889 -31.42 33.26 2.40
N LEU A 890 -31.15 32.94 3.68
CA LEU A 890 -30.29 31.84 4.09
C LEU A 890 -31.08 30.53 4.02
N THR A 891 -30.59 29.58 3.24
CA THR A 891 -31.25 28.28 3.04
C THR A 891 -30.33 27.13 3.41
N SER A 892 -30.92 26.00 3.81
CA SER A 892 -30.25 24.70 3.71
C SER A 892 -30.13 24.27 2.24
N TYR A 893 -29.32 23.25 1.95
CA TYR A 893 -29.05 22.77 0.58
C TYR A 893 -30.29 22.26 -0.19
N GLU A 894 -31.42 21.98 0.47
CA GLU A 894 -32.71 21.65 -0.14
C GLU A 894 -33.51 22.92 -0.52
N PHE A 895 -33.12 23.59 -1.60
CA PHE A 895 -33.75 24.85 -2.05
C PHE A 895 -34.72 24.69 -3.23
N SER A 896 -34.70 23.55 -3.94
CA SER A 896 -35.49 23.38 -5.17
C SER A 896 -37.01 23.39 -4.95
N GLU A 897 -37.49 22.95 -3.78
CA GLU A 897 -38.93 22.89 -3.50
C GLU A 897 -39.56 24.26 -3.22
N ILE A 898 -38.71 25.26 -2.99
CA ILE A 898 -39.10 26.52 -2.35
C ILE A 898 -38.68 27.77 -3.12
N GLU A 899 -37.84 27.59 -4.13
CA GLU A 899 -37.32 28.65 -4.99
C GLU A 899 -38.44 29.48 -5.64
N GLU A 900 -39.52 28.83 -6.09
CA GLU A 900 -40.64 29.50 -6.73
C GLU A 900 -41.40 30.41 -5.76
N ASP A 901 -41.73 29.92 -4.57
CA ASP A 901 -42.47 30.67 -3.54
C ASP A 901 -41.65 31.84 -2.99
N ALA A 902 -40.35 31.64 -2.78
CA ALA A 902 -39.44 32.68 -2.31
C ALA A 902 -39.25 33.78 -3.36
N LYS A 903 -39.07 33.43 -4.64
CA LYS A 903 -39.02 34.42 -5.74
C LYS A 903 -40.34 35.17 -5.88
N ALA A 904 -41.48 34.49 -5.75
CA ALA A 904 -42.80 35.12 -5.77
C ALA A 904 -43.02 36.10 -4.60
N ALA A 905 -42.42 35.83 -3.44
CA ALA A 905 -42.41 36.74 -2.29
C ALA A 905 -41.48 37.95 -2.46
N GLY A 906 -40.63 37.95 -3.51
CA GLY A 906 -39.74 39.05 -3.84
C GLY A 906 -38.33 38.93 -3.24
N VAL A 907 -37.86 37.72 -2.95
CA VAL A 907 -36.46 37.45 -2.60
C VAL A 907 -35.57 37.62 -3.84
N ASP A 908 -34.42 38.30 -3.68
CA ASP A 908 -33.51 38.63 -4.78
C ASP A 908 -32.35 37.63 -4.94
N ALA A 909 -31.87 37.05 -3.83
CA ALA A 909 -30.80 36.06 -3.83
C ALA A 909 -30.92 35.05 -2.67
N PHE A 910 -30.15 33.97 -2.79
CA PHE A 910 -30.09 32.89 -1.80
C PHE A 910 -28.64 32.63 -1.44
N ILE A 911 -28.38 32.35 -0.17
CA ILE A 911 -27.06 31.89 0.30
C ILE A 911 -27.26 30.58 1.06
N ALA A 912 -26.57 29.53 0.62
CA ALA A 912 -26.57 28.27 1.32
C ALA A 912 -25.76 28.36 2.62
N LYS A 913 -26.28 27.82 3.72
CA LYS A 913 -25.47 27.52 4.91
C LYS A 913 -24.51 26.36 4.55
N PRO A 914 -23.26 26.34 5.03
CA PRO A 914 -22.72 27.24 6.04
C PRO A 914 -22.14 28.53 5.44
N LEU A 915 -22.18 29.62 6.23
CA LEU A 915 -21.91 30.97 5.77
C LEU A 915 -20.43 31.35 5.87
N PHE A 916 -19.70 31.19 4.76
CA PHE A 916 -18.32 31.68 4.62
C PHE A 916 -18.27 33.17 4.22
N ARG A 917 -17.18 33.85 4.55
CA ARG A 917 -16.94 35.25 4.18
C ARG A 917 -16.89 35.42 2.67
N SER A 918 -16.27 34.49 1.94
CA SER A 918 -16.21 34.51 0.47
C SER A 918 -17.61 34.53 -0.16
N ARG A 919 -18.51 33.64 0.30
CA ARG A 919 -19.90 33.55 -0.18
C ARG A 919 -20.72 34.80 0.09
N LEU A 920 -20.57 35.35 1.30
CA LEU A 920 -21.25 36.57 1.70
C LEU A 920 -20.77 37.75 0.86
N THR A 921 -19.46 37.86 0.66
CA THR A 921 -18.83 38.89 -0.17
C THR A 921 -19.29 38.77 -1.63
N ALA A 922 -19.24 37.57 -2.22
CA ALA A 922 -19.62 37.31 -3.61
C ALA A 922 -21.10 37.66 -3.86
N THR A 923 -22.01 37.26 -2.96
CA THR A 923 -23.45 37.57 -3.10
C THR A 923 -23.71 39.06 -2.98
N LEU A 924 -23.08 39.75 -2.01
CA LEU A 924 -23.32 41.19 -1.83
C LEU A 924 -22.70 42.03 -2.96
N ARG A 925 -21.55 41.61 -3.52
CA ARG A 925 -20.93 42.25 -4.71
C ARG A 925 -21.85 42.30 -5.92
N GLN A 926 -22.69 41.29 -6.13
CA GLN A 926 -23.64 41.22 -7.26
C GLN A 926 -24.63 42.39 -7.27
N PHE A 927 -24.84 43.05 -6.12
CA PHE A 927 -25.78 44.16 -5.97
C PHE A 927 -25.10 45.54 -5.91
N VAL A 928 -23.77 45.58 -5.93
CA VAL A 928 -22.97 46.83 -5.93
C VAL A 928 -22.32 47.11 -7.28
N SER A 929 -21.94 46.06 -8.00
CA SER A 929 -21.32 46.18 -9.32
C SER A 929 -22.35 46.06 -10.45
N ASP A 930 -22.36 47.00 -11.41
CA ASP A 930 -23.11 46.88 -12.69
C ASP A 930 -22.67 45.68 -13.56
N LYS A 931 -21.69 44.89 -13.08
CA LYS A 931 -21.24 43.62 -13.65
C LYS A 931 -21.68 42.49 -12.74
N LYS A 932 -22.69 41.73 -13.16
CA LYS A 932 -23.09 40.46 -12.53
C LYS A 932 -21.89 39.51 -12.51
N GLU A 933 -21.52 39.03 -11.32
CA GLU A 933 -20.53 37.96 -11.16
C GLU A 933 -21.18 36.60 -10.91
N LYS A 934 -20.45 35.55 -11.29
CA LYS A 934 -20.95 34.32 -11.94
C LYS A 934 -21.27 33.20 -10.93
N THR A 935 -22.50 32.68 -10.98
CA THR A 935 -22.94 31.42 -10.31
C THR A 935 -22.75 30.18 -11.19
N ALA A 936 -22.98 28.97 -10.66
CA ALA A 936 -22.84 27.71 -11.41
C ALA A 936 -23.69 27.61 -12.70
N ARG A 937 -24.88 28.24 -12.71
CA ARG A 937 -25.68 28.45 -13.93
C ARG A 937 -25.03 29.45 -14.91
N ASN A 938 -24.32 30.45 -14.40
CA ASN A 938 -23.55 31.38 -15.23
C ASN A 938 -22.30 30.75 -15.87
N TYR A 939 -21.76 29.62 -15.40
CA TYR A 939 -20.55 29.03 -16.03
C TYR A 939 -20.84 28.54 -17.44
N LEU A 940 -21.97 27.87 -17.63
CA LEU A 940 -22.45 27.48 -18.97
C LEU A 940 -22.90 28.70 -19.79
N GLU A 941 -23.42 29.75 -19.15
CA GLU A 941 -23.75 31.02 -19.85
C GLU A 941 -22.48 31.79 -20.28
N ASN A 942 -21.39 31.75 -19.53
CA ASN A 942 -20.12 32.41 -19.91
C ASN A 942 -19.34 31.64 -20.98
N LEU A 943 -19.42 30.31 -20.96
CA LEU A 943 -18.94 29.49 -22.07
C LEU A 943 -19.80 29.70 -23.32
N SER A 944 -21.12 29.86 -23.18
CA SER A 944 -22.00 30.14 -24.33
C SER A 944 -21.96 31.59 -24.84
N GLU A 945 -21.51 32.54 -24.02
CA GLU A 945 -21.18 33.92 -24.44
C GLU A 945 -19.85 34.00 -25.20
N ALA A 946 -18.95 33.02 -25.03
CA ALA A 946 -17.73 32.94 -25.81
C ALA A 946 -18.05 32.43 -27.23
N ASP A 947 -17.62 33.19 -28.24
CA ASP A 947 -17.82 32.84 -29.65
C ASP A 947 -16.47 32.49 -30.29
N TYR A 948 -16.21 31.18 -30.40
CA TYR A 948 -15.08 30.62 -31.13
C TYR A 948 -15.51 30.05 -32.49
N THR A 949 -16.57 30.61 -33.11
CA THR A 949 -17.02 30.21 -34.45
C THR A 949 -15.86 30.27 -35.45
N GLY A 950 -15.62 29.13 -36.12
CA GLY A 950 -14.53 28.98 -37.09
C GLY A 950 -13.22 28.45 -36.52
N LYS A 951 -13.09 28.33 -35.18
CA LYS A 951 -12.00 27.60 -34.53
C LYS A 951 -12.28 26.10 -34.51
N ARG A 952 -11.22 25.30 -34.62
CA ARG A 952 -11.33 23.83 -34.62
C ARG A 952 -10.52 23.19 -33.50
N ILE A 953 -11.17 22.38 -32.69
CA ILE A 953 -10.57 21.69 -31.55
C ILE A 953 -10.50 20.19 -31.86
N LEU A 954 -9.35 19.56 -31.65
CA LEU A 954 -9.23 18.10 -31.65
C LEU A 954 -9.28 17.59 -30.20
N LEU A 955 -10.36 16.88 -29.85
CA LEU A 955 -10.54 16.24 -28.55
C LEU A 955 -10.15 14.76 -28.65
N VAL A 956 -9.17 14.33 -27.85
CA VAL A 956 -8.68 12.95 -27.82
C VAL A 956 -9.03 12.31 -26.49
N GLU A 957 -9.96 11.36 -26.52
CA GLU A 957 -10.54 10.69 -25.35
C GLU A 957 -10.97 9.27 -25.76
N ASP A 958 -10.56 8.25 -25.01
CA ASP A 958 -10.90 6.85 -25.30
C ASP A 958 -12.30 6.47 -24.80
N ASN A 959 -12.73 7.03 -23.68
CA ASN A 959 -14.06 6.82 -23.12
C ASN A 959 -15.15 7.60 -23.90
N GLU A 960 -16.10 6.86 -24.48
CA GLU A 960 -17.18 7.43 -25.32
C GLU A 960 -18.06 8.44 -24.57
N LEU A 961 -18.42 8.16 -23.32
CA LEU A 961 -19.28 9.04 -22.52
C LEU A 961 -18.55 10.35 -22.18
N ASN A 962 -17.29 10.26 -21.73
CA ASN A 962 -16.49 11.46 -21.44
C ASN A 962 -16.30 12.31 -22.70
N ARG A 963 -16.09 11.66 -23.84
CA ARG A 963 -15.91 12.31 -25.13
C ARG A 963 -17.17 13.02 -25.56
N GLU A 964 -18.33 12.39 -25.44
CA GLU A 964 -19.63 12.99 -25.73
C GLU A 964 -19.90 14.22 -24.85
N ILE A 965 -19.67 14.10 -23.54
CA ILE A 965 -19.83 15.21 -22.58
C ILE A 965 -18.90 16.38 -22.93
N ALA A 966 -17.62 16.10 -23.19
CA ALA A 966 -16.65 17.14 -23.51
C ALA A 966 -16.90 17.78 -24.89
N VAL A 967 -17.38 17.02 -25.88
CA VAL A 967 -17.81 17.56 -27.18
C VAL A 967 -18.96 18.55 -26.97
N GLU A 968 -19.99 18.18 -26.23
CA GLU A 968 -21.17 19.03 -26.02
C GLU A 968 -20.77 20.35 -25.36
N ILE A 969 -19.95 20.28 -24.30
CA ILE A 969 -19.47 21.47 -23.56
C ILE A 969 -18.63 22.39 -24.45
N LEU A 970 -17.74 21.84 -25.26
CA LEU A 970 -16.89 22.63 -26.16
C LEU A 970 -17.70 23.24 -27.31
N GLN A 971 -18.68 22.51 -27.86
CA GLN A 971 -19.54 23.00 -28.95
C GLN A 971 -20.48 24.12 -28.51
N MET A 972 -20.81 24.23 -27.22
CA MET A 972 -21.57 25.37 -26.68
C MET A 972 -20.89 26.73 -26.91
N THR A 973 -19.59 26.75 -27.18
CA THR A 973 -18.81 27.96 -27.49
C THR A 973 -18.77 28.33 -28.98
N GLY A 974 -19.43 27.56 -29.85
CA GLY A 974 -19.39 27.73 -31.30
C GLY A 974 -18.16 27.13 -32.01
N ALA A 975 -17.20 26.56 -31.27
CA ALA A 975 -16.06 25.86 -31.86
C ALA A 975 -16.47 24.55 -32.57
N GLU A 976 -15.81 24.23 -33.69
CA GLU A 976 -15.95 22.93 -34.34
C GLU A 976 -15.07 21.89 -33.62
N VAL A 977 -15.68 20.87 -33.02
CA VAL A 977 -14.95 19.82 -32.28
C VAL A 977 -14.87 18.55 -33.12
N GLU A 978 -13.65 18.07 -33.35
CA GLU A 978 -13.40 16.74 -33.89
C GLU A 978 -12.82 15.83 -32.82
N THR A 979 -13.19 14.56 -32.89
CA THR A 979 -12.85 13.58 -31.87
C THR A 979 -11.84 12.57 -32.35
N ALA A 980 -10.98 12.06 -31.47
CA ALA A 980 -10.14 10.90 -31.70
C ALA A 980 -10.20 9.96 -30.49
N GLU A 981 -10.30 8.66 -30.75
CA GLU A 981 -10.53 7.65 -29.70
C GLU A 981 -9.22 7.14 -29.07
N ASN A 982 -8.06 7.53 -29.60
CA ASN A 982 -6.75 7.25 -29.03
C ASN A 982 -5.68 8.18 -29.63
N GLY A 983 -4.51 8.19 -29.01
CA GLY A 983 -3.39 9.04 -29.43
C GLY A 983 -2.90 8.76 -30.85
N LYS A 984 -3.00 7.52 -31.37
CA LYS A 984 -2.52 7.20 -32.72
C LYS A 984 -3.40 7.85 -33.79
N ILE A 985 -4.72 7.75 -33.63
CA ILE A 985 -5.69 8.42 -34.51
C ILE A 985 -5.48 9.94 -34.45
N ALA A 986 -5.17 10.49 -33.27
CA ALA A 986 -4.87 11.91 -33.14
C ALA A 986 -3.63 12.31 -33.96
N VAL A 987 -2.52 11.56 -33.86
CA VAL A 987 -1.32 11.80 -34.68
C VAL A 987 -1.65 11.73 -36.17
N GLU A 988 -2.35 10.68 -36.60
CA GLU A 988 -2.73 10.48 -38.02
C GLU A 988 -3.58 11.66 -38.53
N LYS A 989 -4.57 12.11 -37.75
CA LYS A 989 -5.41 13.26 -38.10
C LYS A 989 -4.61 14.55 -38.24
N VAL A 990 -3.69 14.82 -37.31
CA VAL A 990 -2.81 16.01 -37.39
C VAL A 990 -1.87 15.90 -38.59
N GLU A 991 -1.30 14.72 -38.85
CA GLU A 991 -0.37 14.48 -39.94
C GLU A 991 -1.01 14.68 -41.32
N VAL A 992 -2.22 14.16 -41.55
CA VAL A 992 -2.92 14.28 -42.86
C VAL A 992 -3.64 15.61 -43.06
N SER A 993 -3.83 16.39 -41.99
CA SER A 993 -4.58 17.64 -42.06
C SER A 993 -3.84 18.79 -42.79
N PRO A 994 -4.55 19.76 -43.40
CA PRO A 994 -3.95 21.00 -43.90
C PRO A 994 -3.31 21.83 -42.77
N LYS A 995 -2.44 22.79 -43.13
CA LYS A 995 -1.56 23.51 -42.20
C LYS A 995 -2.26 24.26 -41.04
N ASP A 996 -3.55 24.58 -41.15
CA ASP A 996 -4.29 25.36 -40.14
C ASP A 996 -5.62 24.68 -39.75
N ARG A 997 -5.63 23.34 -39.74
CA ARG A 997 -6.87 22.56 -39.53
C ARG A 997 -7.36 22.55 -38.08
N TYR A 998 -6.46 22.63 -37.11
CA TYR A 998 -6.77 22.59 -35.70
C TYR A 998 -6.08 23.77 -35.02
N ASP A 999 -6.76 24.40 -34.08
CA ASP A 999 -6.24 25.51 -33.29
C ASP A 999 -5.79 25.05 -31.89
N LEU A 1000 -6.38 23.96 -31.37
CA LEU A 1000 -6.10 23.40 -30.05
C LEU A 1000 -6.35 21.89 -30.03
N ILE A 1001 -5.53 21.16 -29.28
CA ILE A 1001 -5.72 19.73 -29.01
C ILE A 1001 -5.91 19.52 -27.51
N PHE A 1002 -7.03 18.91 -27.11
CA PHE A 1002 -7.19 18.32 -25.78
C PHE A 1002 -6.81 16.85 -25.85
N MET A 1003 -5.81 16.44 -25.07
CA MET A 1003 -5.22 15.11 -25.16
C MET A 1003 -5.29 14.40 -23.82
N ASP A 1004 -6.10 13.35 -23.72
CA ASP A 1004 -6.02 12.45 -22.58
C ASP A 1004 -4.64 11.78 -22.49
N ILE A 1005 -4.14 11.59 -21.28
CA ILE A 1005 -2.84 10.97 -21.05
C ILE A 1005 -2.95 9.45 -21.13
N GLN A 1006 -3.94 8.87 -20.45
CA GLN A 1006 -4.06 7.42 -20.29
C GLN A 1006 -5.05 6.86 -21.30
N MET A 1007 -4.57 6.60 -22.51
CA MET A 1007 -5.37 6.01 -23.59
C MET A 1007 -4.68 4.79 -24.20
N PRO A 1008 -5.45 3.79 -24.70
CA PRO A 1008 -4.91 2.62 -25.38
C PRO A 1008 -4.23 2.97 -26.71
N VAL A 1009 -3.49 2.00 -27.29
CA VAL A 1009 -2.76 2.09 -28.56
C VAL A 1009 -1.54 3.03 -28.54
N LEU A 1010 -1.74 4.31 -28.27
CA LEU A 1010 -0.69 5.31 -28.13
C LEU A 1010 -1.12 6.29 -27.05
N ASN A 1011 -0.37 6.33 -25.94
CA ASN A 1011 -0.72 7.19 -24.82
C ASN A 1011 -0.49 8.68 -25.16
N GLY A 1012 -1.06 9.59 -24.37
CA GLY A 1012 -1.02 11.03 -24.66
C GLY A 1012 0.40 11.61 -24.71
N TYR A 1013 1.32 11.09 -23.90
CA TYR A 1013 2.73 11.49 -23.92
C TYR A 1013 3.42 11.11 -25.23
N GLN A 1014 3.24 9.87 -25.68
CA GLN A 1014 3.80 9.36 -26.92
C GLN A 1014 3.17 10.03 -28.15
N ALA A 1015 1.86 10.28 -28.11
CA ALA A 1015 1.15 11.01 -29.16
C ALA A 1015 1.64 12.45 -29.27
N THR A 1016 1.85 13.13 -28.13
CA THR A 1016 2.41 14.47 -28.09
C THR A 1016 3.82 14.50 -28.68
N ALA A 1017 4.70 13.58 -28.27
CA ALA A 1017 6.06 13.50 -28.81
C ALA A 1017 6.05 13.26 -30.33
N ALA A 1018 5.13 12.44 -30.83
CA ALA A 1018 4.96 12.19 -32.26
C ALA A 1018 4.47 13.44 -33.01
N ILE A 1019 3.47 14.16 -32.48
CA ILE A 1019 2.97 15.42 -33.07
C ILE A 1019 4.07 16.48 -33.07
N ARG A 1020 4.81 16.62 -31.98
CA ARG A 1020 5.94 17.57 -31.84
C ARG A 1020 7.08 17.28 -32.81
N SER A 1021 7.20 16.04 -33.28
CA SER A 1021 8.21 15.62 -34.27
C SER A 1021 7.80 15.90 -35.73
N LEU A 1022 6.55 16.34 -35.97
CA LEU A 1022 6.10 16.70 -37.31
C LEU A 1022 6.73 18.03 -37.77
N PRO A 1023 7.09 18.16 -39.07
CA PRO A 1023 7.75 19.35 -39.57
C PRO A 1023 6.81 20.56 -39.69
N GLY A 1024 7.33 21.74 -39.37
CA GLY A 1024 6.63 23.02 -39.50
C GLY A 1024 5.67 23.32 -38.34
N GLU A 1025 4.73 24.24 -38.57
CA GLU A 1025 3.79 24.75 -37.54
C GLU A 1025 2.87 23.68 -36.94
N LYS A 1026 2.75 22.49 -37.55
CA LYS A 1026 2.03 21.34 -36.97
C LYS A 1026 2.66 20.85 -35.67
N GLY A 1027 3.99 20.90 -35.58
CA GLY A 1027 4.72 20.58 -34.36
C GLY A 1027 4.52 21.64 -33.26
N GLU A 1028 3.99 22.81 -33.59
CA GLU A 1028 3.78 23.93 -32.65
C GLU A 1028 2.34 24.02 -32.13
N LEU A 1029 1.44 23.16 -32.62
CA LEU A 1029 0.03 23.12 -32.21
C LEU A 1029 -0.11 23.04 -30.69
N PRO A 1030 -0.91 23.91 -30.04
CA PRO A 1030 -1.16 23.83 -28.61
C PRO A 1030 -1.79 22.47 -28.22
N ILE A 1031 -1.15 21.76 -27.29
CA ILE A 1031 -1.65 20.49 -26.75
C ILE A 1031 -1.85 20.67 -25.24
N VAL A 1032 -3.08 20.46 -24.77
CA VAL A 1032 -3.45 20.54 -23.35
C VAL A 1032 -3.79 19.14 -22.86
N ALA A 1033 -3.08 18.68 -21.83
CA ALA A 1033 -3.29 17.37 -21.24
C ALA A 1033 -4.63 17.31 -20.49
N MET A 1034 -5.34 16.18 -20.59
CA MET A 1034 -6.47 15.87 -19.72
C MET A 1034 -6.07 14.69 -18.82
N THR A 1035 -6.13 14.85 -17.50
CA THR A 1035 -5.61 13.85 -16.55
C THR A 1035 -6.65 13.46 -15.51
N ALA A 1036 -6.74 12.18 -15.14
CA ALA A 1036 -7.65 11.72 -14.08
C ALA A 1036 -7.21 12.15 -12.67
N ASN A 1037 -5.94 12.49 -12.48
CA ASN A 1037 -5.38 13.04 -11.25
C ASN A 1037 -4.39 14.17 -11.57
N ALA A 1038 -4.34 15.19 -10.73
CA ALA A 1038 -3.44 16.35 -10.86
C ALA A 1038 -2.10 16.14 -10.13
N PHE A 1039 -1.56 14.91 -10.09
CA PHE A 1039 -0.29 14.67 -9.41
C PHE A 1039 0.83 15.51 -10.05
N ALA A 1040 1.66 16.14 -9.21
CA ALA A 1040 2.76 17.00 -9.67
C ALA A 1040 3.72 16.30 -10.66
N GLU A 1041 3.87 14.98 -10.53
CA GLU A 1041 4.66 14.13 -11.42
C GLU A 1041 4.07 14.04 -12.84
N ASP A 1042 2.74 13.91 -12.96
CA ASP A 1042 2.04 13.87 -14.25
C ASP A 1042 2.08 15.24 -14.96
N VAL A 1043 1.93 16.33 -14.20
CA VAL A 1043 2.06 17.70 -14.73
C VAL A 1043 3.48 17.97 -15.23
N GLN A 1044 4.49 17.52 -14.49
CA GLN A 1044 5.90 17.69 -14.88
C GLN A 1044 6.24 16.83 -16.11
N LEU A 1045 5.73 15.60 -16.18
CA LEU A 1045 5.93 14.71 -17.32
C LEU A 1045 5.22 15.23 -18.59
N ALA A 1046 4.02 15.80 -18.45
CA ALA A 1046 3.30 16.49 -19.53
C ALA A 1046 4.08 17.69 -20.08
N LYS A 1047 4.66 18.52 -19.19
CA LYS A 1047 5.53 19.63 -19.61
C LYS A 1047 6.80 19.14 -20.31
N ASN A 1048 7.46 18.13 -19.75
CA ASN A 1048 8.71 17.58 -20.31
C ASN A 1048 8.50 16.93 -21.70
N THR A 1049 7.29 16.47 -22.00
CA THR A 1049 6.92 15.88 -23.30
C THR A 1049 6.44 16.90 -24.33
N GLY A 1050 6.35 18.18 -23.95
CA GLY A 1050 6.04 19.29 -24.85
C GLY A 1050 4.55 19.70 -24.86
N MET A 1051 3.75 19.28 -23.88
CA MET A 1051 2.38 19.79 -23.71
C MET A 1051 2.40 21.22 -23.12
N ASN A 1052 1.43 22.03 -23.52
CA ASN A 1052 1.36 23.47 -23.23
C ASN A 1052 0.51 23.81 -21.99
N GLY A 1053 -0.26 22.85 -21.49
CA GLY A 1053 -1.12 22.99 -20.32
C GLY A 1053 -1.66 21.63 -19.86
N HIS A 1054 -2.40 21.64 -18.76
CA HIS A 1054 -3.11 20.47 -18.24
C HIS A 1054 -4.45 20.90 -17.65
N ILE A 1055 -5.44 19.99 -17.69
CA ILE A 1055 -6.74 20.10 -17.05
C ILE A 1055 -7.07 18.75 -16.39
N ALA A 1056 -7.57 18.77 -15.16
CA ALA A 1056 -8.02 17.57 -14.48
C ALA A 1056 -9.39 17.11 -15.00
N LYS A 1057 -9.63 15.80 -14.97
CA LYS A 1057 -10.92 15.16 -15.23
C LYS A 1057 -11.59 14.80 -13.89
N PRO A 1058 -12.89 15.06 -13.70
CA PRO A 1058 -13.82 15.71 -14.64
C PRO A 1058 -13.43 17.17 -14.92
N LEU A 1059 -13.73 17.64 -16.14
CA LEU A 1059 -13.30 18.97 -16.63
C LEU A 1059 -13.75 20.08 -15.67
N ASP A 1060 -12.79 20.86 -15.20
CA ASP A 1060 -13.03 22.11 -14.47
C ASP A 1060 -13.39 23.22 -15.47
N MET A 1061 -14.59 23.79 -15.36
CA MET A 1061 -15.11 24.79 -16.31
C MET A 1061 -14.36 26.11 -16.28
N ASN A 1062 -13.80 26.51 -15.13
CA ASN A 1062 -13.02 27.75 -15.02
C ASN A 1062 -11.67 27.57 -15.71
N LYS A 1063 -10.96 26.47 -15.41
CA LYS A 1063 -9.70 26.12 -16.09
C LYS A 1063 -9.92 25.91 -17.59
N LEU A 1064 -11.03 25.31 -17.99
CA LEU A 1064 -11.40 25.15 -19.40
C LEU A 1064 -11.60 26.51 -20.09
N SER A 1065 -12.33 27.44 -19.46
CA SER A 1065 -12.51 28.80 -19.99
C SER A 1065 -11.18 29.54 -20.15
N ASP A 1066 -10.28 29.43 -19.17
CA ASP A 1066 -8.97 30.08 -19.22
C ASP A 1066 -8.06 29.48 -20.29
N VAL A 1067 -8.10 28.16 -20.48
CA VAL A 1067 -7.38 27.47 -21.55
C VAL A 1067 -7.91 27.88 -22.91
N LEU A 1068 -9.22 27.91 -23.10
CA LEU A 1068 -9.83 28.34 -24.37
C LEU A 1068 -9.45 29.79 -24.68
N LYS A 1069 -9.59 30.73 -23.74
CA LYS A 1069 -9.19 32.14 -23.94
C LYS A 1069 -7.71 32.34 -24.23
N LYS A 1070 -6.86 31.45 -23.70
CA LYS A 1070 -5.41 31.57 -23.87
C LYS A 1070 -4.94 31.10 -25.24
N TRP A 1071 -5.61 30.10 -25.82
CA TRP A 1071 -5.13 29.39 -27.01
C TRP A 1071 -6.03 29.52 -28.25
N LEU A 1072 -7.28 29.96 -28.10
CA LEU A 1072 -8.24 30.22 -29.20
C LEU A 1072 -8.56 31.70 -29.29
#